data_AF-A0AA40EUW0-F1
#
_entry.id   AF-A0AA40EUW0-F1
#
_cell.length_a   1.000
_cell.length_b   1.000
_cell.length_c   1.000
_cell.angle_alpha   90.00
_cell.angle_beta   90.00
_cell.angle_gamma   90.00
#
_symmetry.space_group_name_H-M   'P 1'
#
loop_
_entity.id
_entity.type
_entity.pdbx_description
1 polymer ?
#
loop_
_entity_poly.entity_id
_entity_poly.type
_entity_poly.pdbx_seq_one_letter_code
_entity_poly.pdbx_strand_id
1 'polypeptide(L)'
;MPGARMSLLLRPKRPRVLSHWPLSNSLLSVRPPRRCYADPPAEEVPYDNRPTGWSPPRTIAVLGGGLTGLVTAYRLARLLPKSKITLYESSTRLGGWVDTEEIKDPQGRTILFERGARMVQVPRQGSVKFDDVPFYHLIEELGLEDQVVGIAKGTPYAPYIYYPDHLVQMPTPGPKTTYTGWLKILQSLGTEPIFRNMASWLMHAVGTRSRDSLFHFADPRVDPAKNYLQQEELEPTLSLGAYYARRLGDREPVDNILSAMIHGIWGGDIWKLTARRDPFGRAFTRYKIPPGFEDWEHIPRGSIDAAQLLRKPDEDDVLGREWAGFSHMWFRDGFQTLPRALAAALEKCDNVTIKTAAPVASVRLNGHKKGIFIDDDKGTGFYDHVVSTLYAGTLASVTHGKLPSLANFPAVTIQAVNLWYPTQRLNHPRTGAGYLIPQTVSHALNPEKALGVLFDSDRDLLRFRTAAEGPSPNIGTTFTVLLGGHHWDGIPADQLPTAEQAGELAKAVVARHLGISAEHNAQAIVSSKLCRECIPQHQTDHWPRMKRARSELGTNFAGRLSVVGPSYQMPGVFGSITAAYDLANFLAGLYPNHRTWTGLFPVGPTGLSRFVDPDISVFVRKADLPLRFPAHILGRPDLTLTQRVVAYLRPLAAEGLQLMFYLRLMRERKEAEEELQRETERRRVERRRQEAEYVRREQEILAALIAEVRALERTVRRLEDEVRRHADFADALTARVDALRASLVESSEAEVRLQATRIDALHAWLLRWSEAKASLQATQAEALALEREMLSEQRRRFSHTDRGRRTALLMAGQRLVEEEKRRAREAWKEEKRNLAVRKSWRNRFKAWRAFDRKGT
;
A
#
# COMPACT_ATOMS: atom_id res chain seq x y z
N MET A 1 -58.77 7.99 39.35
CA MET A 1 -58.65 9.28 38.62
C MET A 1 -57.36 9.96 39.07
N PRO A 2 -56.66 10.66 38.17
CA PRO A 2 -55.34 10.28 37.63
C PRO A 2 -54.25 11.35 37.89
N GLY A 3 -52.98 11.28 37.45
CA GLY A 3 -52.27 10.43 36.47
C GLY A 3 -50.74 10.46 36.71
N ALA A 4 -49.98 9.41 36.36
CA ALA A 4 -49.35 9.13 35.03
C ALA A 4 -48.24 10.17 34.68
N ARG A 5 -46.95 9.87 34.39
CA ARG A 5 -46.30 8.72 33.72
C ARG A 5 -44.76 8.70 33.91
N MET A 6 -44.22 7.52 34.24
CA MET A 6 -43.13 6.74 33.57
C MET A 6 -41.70 7.33 33.37
N SER A 7 -40.64 6.86 34.07
CA SER A 7 -39.89 5.57 34.00
C SER A 7 -38.70 5.63 33.00
N LEU A 8 -37.49 5.07 33.19
CA LEU A 8 -36.97 4.06 34.10
C LEU A 8 -35.42 4.13 34.08
N LEU A 9 -34.76 4.13 35.24
CA LEU A 9 -33.31 3.92 35.40
C LEU A 9 -33.11 2.51 35.98
N LEU A 10 -32.34 1.64 35.33
CA LEU A 10 -31.90 0.37 35.91
C LEU A 10 -30.39 0.22 35.81
N ARG A 11 -29.75 0.33 36.97
CA ARG A 11 -28.43 -0.25 37.28
C ARG A 11 -28.55 -1.76 37.47
N PRO A 12 -27.45 -2.51 37.30
CA PRO A 12 -27.21 -3.66 38.17
C PRO A 12 -25.81 -3.67 38.83
N LYS A 13 -25.90 -3.85 40.15
CA LYS A 13 -25.09 -4.62 41.13
C LYS A 13 -23.60 -4.95 40.89
N ARG A 14 -22.81 -4.63 41.94
CA ARG A 14 -21.49 -5.18 42.30
C ARG A 14 -21.59 -6.66 42.72
N PRO A 15 -20.47 -7.40 42.65
CA PRO A 15 -19.80 -7.89 43.88
C PRO A 15 -18.26 -7.76 43.72
N ARG A 16 -17.36 -7.91 44.70
CA ARG A 16 -17.31 -8.04 46.16
C ARG A 16 -15.85 -7.65 46.51
N VAL A 17 -15.64 -6.96 47.62
CA VAL A 17 -14.32 -6.58 48.14
C VAL A 17 -13.73 -7.75 48.94
N LEU A 18 -12.43 -8.03 48.74
CA LEU A 18 -11.56 -8.61 49.75
C LEU A 18 -10.39 -7.66 49.95
N SER A 19 -10.20 -7.28 51.20
CA SER A 19 -9.35 -6.22 51.70
C SER A 19 -8.08 -6.75 52.39
N HIS A 20 -7.12 -5.82 52.53
CA HIS A 20 -5.91 -5.84 53.36
C HIS A 20 -4.70 -6.56 52.71
N TRP A 21 -3.52 -5.94 52.52
CA TRP A 21 -2.71 -5.18 53.50
C TRP A 21 -1.57 -4.37 52.79
N PRO A 22 -0.74 -3.57 53.49
CA PRO A 22 -0.89 -2.15 53.74
C PRO A 22 0.03 -1.22 52.91
N LEU A 23 -0.43 0.01 52.73
CA LEU A 23 0.35 1.16 52.24
C LEU A 23 1.34 1.61 53.32
N SER A 24 2.63 1.45 53.07
CA SER A 24 3.66 2.23 53.78
C SER A 24 3.90 3.52 53.01
N ASN A 25 3.35 4.60 53.54
CA ASN A 25 3.84 5.95 53.29
C ASN A 25 5.34 6.01 53.62
N SER A 26 6.18 6.30 52.62
CA SER A 26 7.47 6.92 52.86
C SER A 26 7.71 8.00 51.81
N LEU A 27 7.35 9.21 52.23
CA LEU A 27 8.05 10.47 51.99
C LEU A 27 8.70 10.65 50.61
N LEU A 28 8.02 11.47 49.81
CA LEU A 28 8.62 12.47 48.92
C LEU A 28 9.83 13.11 49.61
N SER A 29 11.02 12.63 49.28
CA SER A 29 12.24 13.43 49.39
C SER A 29 12.62 13.84 47.97
N VAL A 30 12.42 15.13 47.69
CA VAL A 30 13.08 15.81 46.58
C VAL A 30 14.58 15.62 46.83
N ARG A 31 15.20 14.71 46.06
CA ARG A 31 16.64 14.52 46.13
C ARG A 31 17.28 15.78 45.54
N PRO A 32 18.21 16.44 46.25
CA PRO A 32 18.99 17.52 45.64
C PRO A 32 19.80 16.96 44.46
N PRO A 33 20.21 17.80 43.49
CA PRO A 33 21.03 17.37 42.37
C PRO A 33 22.27 16.67 42.93
N ARG A 34 22.41 15.37 42.60
CA ARG A 34 23.57 14.58 43.03
C ARG A 34 24.81 15.31 42.53
N ARG A 35 25.68 15.69 43.48
CA ARG A 35 27.09 16.01 43.28
C ARG A 35 27.65 15.08 42.19
N CYS A 36 28.42 15.62 41.25
CA CYS A 36 29.21 14.88 40.26
C CYS A 36 29.62 13.53 40.86
N TYR A 37 29.05 12.44 40.34
CA TYR A 37 29.24 11.13 40.93
C TYR A 37 30.74 10.86 41.06
N ALA A 38 31.15 10.56 42.29
CA ALA A 38 32.46 10.02 42.58
C ALA A 38 32.68 8.75 41.75
N ASP A 39 33.92 8.58 41.32
CA ASP A 39 34.39 7.45 40.51
C ASP A 39 33.85 6.11 41.04
N PRO A 40 33.48 5.16 40.16
CA PRO A 40 33.32 3.79 40.60
C PRO A 40 34.66 3.34 41.24
N PRO A 41 34.62 2.60 42.37
CA PRO A 41 35.83 2.06 42.97
C PRO A 41 36.57 1.23 41.92
N ALA A 42 37.88 1.42 41.86
CA ALA A 42 38.80 0.69 41.00
C ALA A 42 38.95 -0.77 41.46
N GLU A 43 37.85 -1.53 41.48
CA GLU A 43 37.86 -2.97 41.70
C GLU A 43 37.87 -3.67 40.34
N GLU A 44 39.06 -4.20 40.04
CA GLU A 44 39.42 -5.25 39.09
C GLU A 44 38.38 -5.61 38.02
N VAL A 45 38.46 -4.94 36.88
CA VAL A 45 38.05 -5.54 35.60
C VAL A 45 39.15 -6.54 35.23
N PRO A 46 38.91 -7.86 35.28
CA PRO A 46 39.93 -8.84 35.00
C PRO A 46 40.08 -8.94 33.49
N TYR A 47 40.99 -8.14 32.92
CA TYR A 47 41.69 -8.25 31.63
C TYR A 47 42.16 -6.83 31.21
N ASP A 48 43.13 -6.28 31.95
CA ASP A 48 43.88 -5.09 31.51
C ASP A 48 44.89 -5.50 30.42
N ASN A 49 44.41 -5.56 29.19
CA ASN A 49 45.24 -5.70 27.99
C ASN A 49 45.22 -4.40 27.17
N ARG A 50 45.44 -3.25 27.84
CA ARG A 50 45.84 -2.03 27.13
C ARG A 50 47.06 -2.38 26.25
N PRO A 51 47.16 -1.87 25.00
CA PRO A 51 48.35 -2.04 24.20
C PRO A 51 49.56 -1.61 25.04
N THR A 52 50.62 -2.41 25.09
CA THR A 52 51.81 -2.07 25.84
C THR A 52 52.30 -0.67 25.41
N GLY A 53 52.14 0.33 26.29
CA GLY A 53 52.48 1.73 26.01
C GLY A 53 51.35 2.65 25.52
N TRP A 54 50.08 2.23 25.49
CA TRP A 54 48.96 3.13 25.20
C TRP A 54 48.66 4.04 26.40
N SER A 55 48.75 5.35 26.19
CA SER A 55 48.36 6.38 27.16
C SER A 55 47.27 7.27 26.58
N PRO A 56 46.19 7.58 27.33
CA PRO A 56 45.20 8.54 26.89
C PRO A 56 45.83 9.90 26.51
N PRO A 57 45.33 10.58 25.46
CA PRO A 57 45.83 11.91 25.09
C PRO A 57 45.56 12.92 26.21
N ARG A 58 46.52 13.79 26.53
CA ARG A 58 46.39 14.78 27.62
C ARG A 58 45.59 16.00 27.19
N THR A 59 45.70 16.40 25.93
CA THR A 59 44.93 17.51 25.35
C THR A 59 44.16 17.04 24.11
N ILE A 60 42.86 17.30 24.09
CA ILE A 60 41.96 16.87 23.00
C ILE A 60 41.18 18.08 22.49
N ALA A 61 41.19 18.32 21.18
CA ALA A 61 40.25 19.24 20.56
C ALA A 61 39.07 18.46 19.94
N VAL A 62 37.86 18.96 20.12
CA VAL A 62 36.65 18.50 19.42
C VAL A 62 36.19 19.62 18.49
N LEU A 63 36.13 19.36 17.18
CA LEU A 63 35.75 20.35 16.19
C LEU A 63 34.29 20.18 15.79
N GLY A 64 33.47 21.20 16.02
CA GLY A 64 32.02 21.22 15.80
C GLY A 64 31.24 21.01 17.09
N GLY A 65 30.38 21.97 17.44
CA GLY A 65 29.49 21.96 18.60
C GLY A 65 28.09 21.40 18.30
N GLY A 66 27.96 20.58 17.24
CA GLY A 66 26.73 19.83 16.95
C GLY A 66 26.48 18.70 17.95
N LEU A 67 25.35 17.99 17.82
CA LEU A 67 25.01 16.88 18.72
C LEU A 67 26.15 15.85 18.85
N THR A 68 26.77 15.44 17.75
CA THR A 68 27.91 14.51 17.75
C THR A 68 29.09 15.04 18.57
N GLY A 69 29.46 16.31 18.38
CA GLY A 69 30.58 16.94 19.07
C GLY A 69 30.32 17.15 20.56
N LEU A 70 29.12 17.58 20.93
CA LEU A 70 28.68 17.71 22.32
C LEU A 70 28.74 16.36 23.05
N VAL A 71 28.20 15.30 22.45
CA VAL A 71 28.24 13.96 23.04
C VAL A 71 29.68 13.44 23.13
N THR A 72 30.50 13.66 22.10
CA THR A 72 31.91 13.27 22.11
C THR A 72 32.67 13.95 23.24
N ALA A 73 32.54 15.28 23.36
CA ALA A 73 33.18 16.05 24.43
C ALA A 73 32.68 15.62 25.81
N TYR A 74 31.38 15.40 25.96
CA TYR A 74 30.76 15.00 27.22
C TYR A 74 31.27 13.64 27.71
N ARG A 75 31.34 12.66 26.80
CA ARG A 75 31.88 11.34 27.11
C ARG A 75 33.37 11.40 27.42
N LEU A 76 34.17 12.11 26.62
CA LEU A 76 35.61 12.27 26.89
C LEU A 76 35.86 12.95 28.24
N ALA A 77 35.09 13.98 28.60
CA ALA A 77 35.28 14.71 29.84
C ALA A 77 35.12 13.82 31.08
N ARG A 78 34.16 12.91 31.03
CA ARG A 78 33.88 11.96 32.11
C ARG A 78 34.85 10.77 32.12
N LEU A 79 35.18 10.24 30.94
CA LEU A 79 36.06 9.06 30.84
C LEU A 79 37.54 9.41 31.08
N LEU A 80 37.94 10.65 30.80
CA LEU A 80 39.31 11.13 30.90
C LEU A 80 39.39 12.41 31.75
N PRO A 81 39.14 12.33 33.07
CA PRO A 81 39.11 13.49 33.96
C PRO A 81 40.45 14.25 34.02
N LYS A 82 41.56 13.58 33.68
CA LYS A 82 42.91 14.18 33.62
C LYS A 82 43.24 14.85 32.29
N SER A 83 42.44 14.61 31.25
CA SER A 83 42.65 15.18 29.92
C SER A 83 41.89 16.50 29.77
N LYS A 84 42.53 17.51 29.19
CA LYS A 84 41.91 18.80 28.87
C LYS A 84 41.24 18.73 27.50
N ILE A 85 39.98 19.10 27.44
CA ILE A 85 39.14 19.03 26.24
C ILE A 85 38.75 20.43 25.82
N THR A 86 38.98 20.79 24.56
CA THR A 86 38.50 22.05 23.99
C THR A 86 37.50 21.78 22.87
N LEU A 87 36.27 22.24 23.02
CA LEU A 87 35.22 22.16 22.00
C LEU A 87 35.19 23.46 21.19
N TYR A 88 35.36 23.36 19.87
CA TYR A 88 35.29 24.48 18.93
C TYR A 88 33.95 24.48 18.19
N GLU A 89 33.27 25.62 18.16
CA GLU A 89 32.03 25.83 17.41
C GLU A 89 32.10 27.15 16.64
N SER A 90 31.84 27.08 15.33
CA SER A 90 31.90 28.25 14.45
C SER A 90 30.78 29.26 14.70
N SER A 91 29.59 28.80 15.10
CA SER A 91 28.45 29.67 15.37
C SER A 91 28.44 30.14 16.82
N THR A 92 27.54 31.07 17.13
CA THR A 92 27.33 31.57 18.50
C THR A 92 26.53 30.59 19.37
N ARG A 93 26.03 29.48 18.82
CA ARG A 93 25.18 28.50 19.51
C ARG A 93 25.69 27.07 19.37
N LEU A 94 25.41 26.25 20.38
CA LEU A 94 25.65 24.81 20.32
C LEU A 94 24.40 24.05 19.85
N GLY A 95 24.58 22.80 19.43
CA GLY A 95 23.53 21.87 19.03
C GLY A 95 23.46 21.59 17.53
N GLY A 96 24.14 22.38 16.70
CA GLY A 96 24.16 22.20 15.25
C GLY A 96 22.75 22.26 14.64
N TRP A 97 22.38 21.26 13.85
CA TRP A 97 21.05 21.18 13.21
C TRP A 97 19.89 20.99 14.17
N VAL A 98 20.13 20.51 15.40
CA VAL A 98 19.09 20.42 16.43
C VAL A 98 18.78 21.81 16.96
N ASP A 99 17.57 22.29 16.70
CA ASP A 99 17.23 23.69 16.89
C ASP A 99 15.71 23.89 16.99
N THR A 100 15.27 24.37 18.14
CA THR A 100 13.87 24.65 18.45
C THR A 100 13.74 26.15 18.62
N GLU A 101 12.90 26.77 17.79
CA GLU A 101 12.58 28.19 17.89
C GLU A 101 11.28 28.41 18.66
N GLU A 102 11.30 29.38 19.57
CA GLU A 102 10.12 29.83 20.30
C GLU A 102 9.56 31.08 19.62
N ILE A 103 8.28 31.02 19.23
CA ILE A 103 7.56 32.15 18.64
C ILE A 103 6.34 32.48 19.51
N LYS A 104 5.92 33.75 19.51
CA LYS A 104 4.68 34.16 20.17
C LYS A 104 3.55 34.22 19.16
N ASP A 105 2.44 33.58 19.51
CA ASP A 105 1.19 33.75 18.77
C ASP A 105 0.56 35.13 19.05
N PRO A 106 -0.51 35.52 18.33
CA PRO A 106 -1.15 36.83 18.54
C PRO A 106 -1.76 37.01 19.94
N GLN A 107 -1.92 35.93 20.70
CA GLN A 107 -2.39 35.94 22.09
C GLN A 107 -1.23 35.89 23.11
N GLY A 108 0.02 35.95 22.66
CA GLY A 108 1.22 35.90 23.50
C GLY A 108 1.63 34.51 23.99
N ARG A 109 1.00 33.44 23.50
CA ARG A 109 1.34 32.05 23.85
C ARG A 109 2.58 31.60 23.07
N THR A 110 3.40 30.76 23.70
CA THR A 110 4.62 30.22 23.06
C THR A 110 4.28 29.06 22.12
N ILE A 111 4.69 29.18 20.87
CA ILE A 111 4.71 28.12 19.85
C ILE A 111 6.15 27.62 19.71
N LEU A 112 6.33 26.31 19.61
CA LEU A 112 7.62 25.68 19.37
C LEU A 112 7.73 25.19 17.92
N PHE A 113 8.74 25.71 17.21
CA PHE A 113 9.08 25.32 15.85
C PHE A 113 10.37 24.52 15.81
N GLU A 114 10.26 23.27 15.36
CA GLU A 114 11.42 22.41 15.17
C GLU A 114 12.00 22.65 13.78
N ARG A 115 13.22 23.19 13.75
CA ARG A 115 13.92 23.61 12.51
C ARG A 115 14.94 22.57 12.04
N GLY A 116 14.90 21.37 12.63
CA GLY A 116 15.78 20.24 12.31
C GLY A 116 15.24 18.92 12.88
N ALA A 117 16.07 18.20 13.64
CA ALA A 117 15.62 16.99 14.34
C ALA A 117 14.56 17.35 15.39
N ARG A 118 13.48 16.55 15.44
CA ARG A 118 12.28 16.86 16.22
C ARG A 118 11.77 15.73 17.10
N MET A 119 12.21 14.50 16.81
CA MET A 119 11.81 13.28 17.48
C MET A 119 12.71 12.14 17.02
N VAL A 120 12.74 11.07 17.81
CA VAL A 120 13.34 9.79 17.44
C VAL A 120 12.26 8.72 17.39
N GLN A 121 12.43 7.77 16.46
CA GLN A 121 11.58 6.59 16.40
C GLN A 121 12.20 5.50 17.27
N VAL A 122 11.45 5.00 18.25
CA VAL A 122 11.91 3.92 19.12
C VAL A 122 11.93 2.62 18.31
N PRO A 123 13.06 1.91 18.24
CA PRO A 123 13.11 0.64 17.52
C PRO A 123 12.13 -0.38 18.12
N ARG A 124 11.48 -1.14 17.24
CA ARG A 124 10.44 -2.11 17.65
C ARG A 124 11.04 -3.28 18.44
N GLN A 125 10.20 -3.93 19.25
CA GLN A 125 10.56 -5.22 19.86
C GLN A 125 11.01 -6.22 18.80
N GLY A 126 12.03 -6.99 19.16
CA GLY A 126 12.75 -7.88 18.28
C GLY A 126 13.73 -7.18 17.34
N SER A 127 13.90 -5.85 17.34
CA SER A 127 14.92 -5.16 16.52
C SER A 127 16.33 -5.61 16.89
N VAL A 128 17.20 -5.75 15.89
CA VAL A 128 18.64 -6.00 16.05
C VAL A 128 19.45 -4.72 16.23
N LYS A 129 18.80 -3.57 16.17
CA LYS A 129 19.40 -2.25 16.38
C LYS A 129 19.37 -1.90 17.87
N PHE A 130 20.52 -1.47 18.40
CA PHE A 130 20.75 -1.04 19.78
C PHE A 130 21.42 0.35 19.83
N ASP A 131 21.30 1.12 18.75
CA ASP A 131 21.84 2.48 18.60
C ASP A 131 21.07 3.54 19.40
N ASP A 132 19.92 3.17 19.95
CA ASP A 132 19.09 3.95 20.88
C ASP A 132 19.52 3.80 22.35
N VAL A 133 20.23 2.73 22.73
CA VAL A 133 20.68 2.52 24.12
C VAL A 133 21.59 3.67 24.60
N PRO A 134 22.59 4.14 23.81
CA PRO A 134 23.35 5.34 24.17
C PRO A 134 22.49 6.58 24.39
N PHE A 135 21.37 6.71 23.66
CA PHE A 135 20.45 7.84 23.84
C PHE A 135 19.67 7.76 25.15
N TYR A 136 19.23 6.56 25.57
CA TYR A 136 18.59 6.36 26.87
C TYR A 136 19.56 6.65 28.03
N HIS A 137 20.81 6.19 27.89
CA HIS A 137 21.86 6.49 28.86
C HIS A 137 22.09 8.00 29.01
N LEU A 138 22.10 8.75 27.90
CA LEU A 138 22.21 10.22 27.96
C LEU A 138 21.01 10.88 28.64
N ILE A 139 19.79 10.37 28.44
CA ILE A 139 18.60 10.91 29.10
C ILE A 139 18.76 10.79 30.62
N GLU A 140 19.16 9.62 31.11
CA GLU A 140 19.36 9.38 32.55
C GLU A 140 20.56 10.19 33.10
N GLU A 141 21.70 10.17 32.41
CA GLU A 141 22.91 10.88 32.86
C GLU A 141 22.72 12.40 32.96
N LEU A 142 21.80 12.96 32.16
CA LEU A 142 21.48 14.38 32.14
C LEU A 142 20.25 14.73 33.00
N GLY A 143 19.58 13.75 33.61
CA GLY A 143 18.38 13.97 34.41
C GLY A 143 17.20 14.51 33.59
N LEU A 144 17.02 14.01 32.36
CA LEU A 144 16.01 14.49 31.40
C LEU A 144 14.73 13.66 31.39
N GLU A 145 14.55 12.70 32.29
CA GLU A 145 13.44 11.76 32.31
C GLU A 145 12.08 12.47 32.33
N ASP A 146 11.94 13.49 33.17
CA ASP A 146 10.71 14.29 33.30
C ASP A 146 10.42 15.17 32.07
N GLN A 147 11.43 15.40 31.23
CA GLN A 147 11.31 16.17 29.99
C GLN A 147 10.89 15.29 28.81
N VAL A 148 11.06 13.96 28.90
CA VAL A 148 10.74 13.06 27.81
C VAL A 148 9.23 12.91 27.66
N VAL A 149 8.76 13.10 26.43
CA VAL A 149 7.39 12.85 26.00
C VAL A 149 7.42 11.99 24.75
N GLY A 150 6.31 11.33 24.45
CA GLY A 150 6.26 10.50 23.26
C GLY A 150 4.87 10.06 22.86
N ILE A 151 4.80 9.31 21.76
CA ILE A 151 3.58 8.64 21.31
C ILE A 151 3.61 7.22 21.88
N ALA A 152 2.62 6.88 22.70
CA ALA A 152 2.48 5.52 23.23
C ALA A 152 2.43 4.48 22.11
N LYS A 153 3.03 3.32 22.36
CA LYS A 153 3.07 2.21 21.40
C LYS A 153 1.65 1.72 21.12
N GLY A 154 1.31 1.60 19.83
CA GLY A 154 -0.01 1.17 19.38
C GLY A 154 -1.01 2.31 19.18
N THR A 155 -0.66 3.55 19.53
CA THR A 155 -1.42 4.74 19.11
C THR A 155 -1.31 4.91 17.59
N PRO A 156 -2.41 5.07 16.86
CA PRO A 156 -2.37 5.33 15.42
C PRO A 156 -1.63 6.63 15.11
N TYR A 157 -0.55 6.52 14.34
CA TYR A 157 0.25 7.66 13.86
C TYR A 157 0.79 7.32 12.47
N ALA A 158 -0.15 7.24 11.51
CA ALA A 158 0.13 6.74 10.17
C ALA A 158 0.76 7.84 9.28
N PRO A 159 1.75 7.50 8.44
CA PRO A 159 2.23 8.38 7.39
C PRO A 159 1.37 8.24 6.13
N TYR A 160 1.43 9.26 5.27
CA TYR A 160 0.82 9.25 3.94
C TYR A 160 1.89 9.43 2.86
N ILE A 161 1.53 9.09 1.62
CA ILE A 161 2.28 9.45 0.41
C ILE A 161 1.35 10.31 -0.45
N TYR A 162 1.82 11.44 -0.95
CA TYR A 162 1.07 12.23 -1.92
C TYR A 162 1.26 11.64 -3.32
N TYR A 163 0.28 10.88 -3.83
CA TYR A 163 0.37 10.23 -5.13
C TYR A 163 -1.00 9.87 -5.74
N PRO A 164 -1.18 10.02 -7.05
CA PRO A 164 -0.41 10.94 -7.89
C PRO A 164 -0.74 12.40 -7.54
N ASP A 165 -1.96 12.67 -7.08
CA ASP A 165 -2.57 13.99 -6.89
C ASP A 165 -3.33 14.15 -5.55
N HIS A 166 -3.27 13.13 -4.67
CA HIS A 166 -3.92 13.14 -3.37
C HIS A 166 -3.12 12.36 -2.32
N LEU A 167 -3.48 12.50 -1.04
CA LEU A 167 -2.82 11.80 0.05
C LEU A 167 -3.34 10.37 0.17
N VAL A 168 -2.47 9.40 -0.04
CA VAL A 168 -2.73 7.98 0.16
C VAL A 168 -2.17 7.56 1.53
N GLN A 169 -3.03 7.05 2.40
CA GLN A 169 -2.61 6.55 3.71
C GLN A 169 -1.84 5.24 3.57
N MET A 170 -0.64 5.17 4.12
CA MET A 170 0.15 3.94 4.04
C MET A 170 -0.43 2.87 4.96
N PRO A 171 -0.52 1.59 4.51
CA PRO A 171 -0.98 0.50 5.35
C PRO A 171 -0.08 0.33 6.58
N THR A 172 -0.58 0.72 7.76
CA THR A 172 0.11 0.50 9.03
C THR A 172 -0.67 -0.51 9.89
N PRO A 173 -0.47 -1.82 9.71
CA PRO A 173 -1.06 -2.81 10.60
C PRO A 173 -0.44 -2.66 12.00
N GLY A 174 -1.29 -2.35 12.98
CA GLY A 174 -0.96 -2.33 14.40
C GLY A 174 -1.33 -3.62 15.14
N PRO A 175 -0.79 -3.88 16.34
CA PRO A 175 -1.10 -5.06 17.16
C PRO A 175 -2.60 -5.21 17.54
N LYS A 176 -3.38 -4.14 17.41
CA LYS A 176 -4.83 -4.07 17.69
C LYS A 176 -5.65 -3.69 16.47
N THR A 177 -5.16 -3.94 15.24
CA THR A 177 -5.91 -3.62 14.01
C THR A 177 -7.24 -4.36 14.04
N THR A 178 -8.34 -3.60 14.10
CA THR A 178 -9.70 -4.13 14.08
C THR A 178 -10.03 -4.71 12.72
N TYR A 179 -11.08 -5.53 12.63
CA TYR A 179 -11.59 -6.05 11.36
C TYR A 179 -11.86 -4.92 10.33
N THR A 180 -12.38 -3.78 10.79
CA THR A 180 -12.60 -2.59 9.97
C THR A 180 -11.29 -1.96 9.47
N GLY A 181 -10.23 -1.99 10.28
CA GLY A 181 -8.89 -1.57 9.86
C GLY A 181 -8.31 -2.46 8.78
N TRP A 182 -8.50 -3.78 8.90
CA TRP A 182 -8.09 -4.74 7.87
C TRP A 182 -8.86 -4.58 6.56
N LEU A 183 -10.17 -4.33 6.62
CA LEU A 183 -10.97 -4.03 5.42
C LEU A 183 -10.49 -2.77 4.72
N LYS A 184 -10.17 -1.69 5.45
CA LYS A 184 -9.63 -0.46 4.86
C LYS A 184 -8.27 -0.67 4.18
N ILE A 185 -7.39 -1.47 4.79
CA ILE A 185 -6.10 -1.84 4.18
C ILE A 185 -6.33 -2.64 2.88
N LEU A 186 -7.26 -3.60 2.88
CA LEU A 186 -7.56 -4.38 1.68
C LEU A 186 -8.19 -3.53 0.58
N GLN A 187 -9.11 -2.65 0.95
CA GLN A 187 -9.71 -1.68 0.04
C GLN A 187 -8.64 -0.79 -0.57
N SER A 188 -7.76 -0.18 0.23
CA SER A 188 -6.72 0.70 -0.31
C SER A 188 -5.77 -0.02 -1.26
N LEU A 189 -5.41 -1.28 -0.96
CA LEU A 189 -4.58 -2.10 -1.86
C LEU A 189 -5.25 -2.38 -3.22
N GLY A 190 -6.58 -2.42 -3.28
CA GLY A 190 -7.34 -2.64 -4.52
C GLY A 190 -7.77 -1.36 -5.25
N THR A 191 -7.86 -0.22 -4.56
CA THR A 191 -8.37 1.04 -5.12
C THR A 191 -7.28 2.04 -5.46
N GLU A 192 -6.17 2.05 -4.72
CA GLU A 192 -5.14 3.07 -4.87
C GLU A 192 -4.14 2.74 -5.96
N PRO A 193 -3.86 3.66 -6.92
CA PRO A 193 -2.94 3.41 -8.02
C PRO A 193 -1.53 3.01 -7.54
N ILE A 194 -1.08 3.56 -6.41
CA ILE A 194 0.23 3.27 -5.81
C ILE A 194 0.40 1.79 -5.42
N PHE A 195 -0.69 1.03 -5.28
CA PHE A 195 -0.68 -0.38 -4.89
C PHE A 195 -1.13 -1.36 -5.99
N ARG A 196 -1.43 -0.88 -7.20
CA ARG A 196 -2.00 -1.68 -8.31
C ARG A 196 -1.27 -3.00 -8.58
N ASN A 197 0.06 -2.98 -8.50
CA ASN A 197 0.92 -4.14 -8.78
C ASN A 197 1.53 -4.77 -7.52
N MET A 198 1.08 -4.38 -6.32
CA MET A 198 1.64 -4.81 -5.03
C MET A 198 1.70 -6.34 -4.89
N ALA A 199 0.67 -7.06 -5.32
CA ALA A 199 0.66 -8.52 -5.28
C ALA A 199 1.80 -9.14 -6.12
N SER A 200 2.06 -8.59 -7.32
CA SER A 200 3.14 -9.03 -8.20
C SER A 200 4.51 -8.76 -7.56
N TRP A 201 4.72 -7.56 -7.04
CA TRP A 201 5.97 -7.17 -6.38
C TRP A 201 6.27 -8.04 -5.15
N LEU A 202 5.25 -8.32 -4.34
CA LEU A 202 5.35 -9.20 -3.18
C LEU A 202 5.67 -10.65 -3.58
N MET A 203 5.03 -11.17 -4.63
CA MET A 203 5.33 -12.51 -5.15
C MET A 203 6.75 -12.58 -5.72
N HIS A 204 7.21 -11.55 -6.42
CA HIS A 204 8.57 -11.48 -6.93
C HIS A 204 9.59 -11.44 -5.78
N ALA A 205 9.34 -10.67 -4.72
CA ALA A 205 10.19 -10.62 -3.53
C ALA A 205 10.28 -11.98 -2.79
N VAL A 206 9.19 -12.76 -2.79
CA VAL A 206 9.17 -14.13 -2.23
C VAL A 206 9.86 -15.12 -3.17
N GLY A 207 9.68 -14.96 -4.48
CA GLY A 207 10.32 -15.76 -5.52
C GLY A 207 11.84 -15.58 -5.56
N THR A 208 12.33 -14.34 -5.43
CA THR A 208 13.76 -14.07 -5.25
C THR A 208 14.25 -14.65 -3.93
N ARG A 209 13.45 -14.57 -2.85
CA ARG A 209 13.79 -15.19 -1.58
C ARG A 209 14.00 -16.69 -1.65
N SER A 210 13.09 -17.40 -2.29
CA SER A 210 13.16 -18.86 -2.45
C SER A 210 14.31 -19.27 -3.36
N ARG A 211 14.54 -18.57 -4.48
CA ARG A 211 15.68 -18.82 -5.37
C ARG A 211 17.02 -18.63 -4.66
N ASP A 212 17.24 -17.47 -4.05
CA ASP A 212 18.49 -17.19 -3.33
C ASP A 212 18.71 -18.22 -2.21
N SER A 213 17.68 -18.58 -1.44
CA SER A 213 17.80 -19.64 -0.42
C SER A 213 18.03 -21.03 -1.01
N LEU A 214 17.37 -21.42 -2.10
CA LEU A 214 17.53 -22.74 -2.72
C LEU A 214 18.93 -22.92 -3.32
N PHE A 215 19.50 -21.88 -3.93
CA PHE A 215 20.89 -21.90 -4.41
C PHE A 215 21.91 -22.00 -3.27
N HIS A 216 21.57 -21.59 -2.04
CA HIS A 216 22.41 -21.79 -0.86
C HIS A 216 22.36 -23.21 -0.27
N PHE A 217 21.33 -24.01 -0.58
CA PHE A 217 21.12 -25.33 0.04
C PHE A 217 21.14 -26.53 -0.92
N ALA A 218 21.05 -26.31 -2.24
CA ALA A 218 20.89 -27.40 -3.21
C ALA A 218 22.20 -27.92 -3.85
N ASP A 219 23.33 -27.20 -3.76
CA ASP A 219 24.62 -27.66 -4.30
C ASP A 219 25.69 -27.79 -3.19
N PRO A 220 25.98 -29.02 -2.70
CA PRO A 220 26.99 -29.25 -1.67
C PRO A 220 28.44 -29.01 -2.14
N ARG A 221 28.67 -28.67 -3.43
CA ARG A 221 30.00 -28.32 -3.97
C ARG A 221 30.24 -26.81 -4.01
N VAL A 222 29.21 -26.00 -3.79
CA VAL A 222 29.31 -24.54 -3.77
C VAL A 222 29.38 -24.08 -2.32
N ASP A 223 30.55 -23.60 -1.92
CA ASP A 223 30.79 -23.04 -0.60
C ASP A 223 29.78 -21.90 -0.31
N PRO A 224 28.91 -22.02 0.71
CA PRO A 224 27.96 -20.98 1.09
C PRO A 224 28.64 -19.63 1.35
N ALA A 225 29.91 -19.64 1.80
CA ALA A 225 30.71 -18.44 1.98
C ALA A 225 31.07 -17.76 0.65
N LYS A 226 31.24 -18.49 -0.46
CA LYS A 226 31.59 -17.92 -1.77
C LYS A 226 30.43 -17.20 -2.47
N ASN A 227 29.20 -17.73 -2.38
CA ASN A 227 28.01 -17.02 -2.88
C ASN A 227 27.63 -15.82 -1.99
N TYR A 228 27.86 -15.93 -0.68
CA TYR A 228 27.75 -14.82 0.26
C TYR A 228 28.73 -13.70 -0.10
N LEU A 229 30.00 -14.04 -0.41
CA LEU A 229 31.01 -13.11 -0.89
C LEU A 229 30.67 -12.48 -2.25
N GLN A 230 30.07 -13.23 -3.20
CA GLN A 230 29.66 -12.67 -4.51
C GLN A 230 28.47 -11.68 -4.41
N GLN A 231 27.50 -11.91 -3.50
CA GLN A 231 26.47 -10.92 -3.21
C GLN A 231 27.04 -9.73 -2.41
N GLU A 232 27.94 -9.97 -1.45
CA GLU A 232 28.73 -8.93 -0.76
C GLU A 232 29.65 -8.12 -1.70
N GLU A 233 30.05 -8.69 -2.84
CA GLU A 233 30.83 -8.01 -3.88
C GLU A 233 29.97 -7.13 -4.81
N LEU A 234 28.68 -7.47 -5.01
CA LEU A 234 27.75 -6.72 -5.86
C LEU A 234 27.05 -5.56 -5.12
N GLU A 235 26.58 -5.78 -3.89
CA GLU A 235 25.91 -4.76 -3.05
C GLU A 235 26.66 -3.42 -2.85
N PRO A 236 28.01 -3.36 -2.77
CA PRO A 236 28.74 -2.11 -2.58
C PRO A 236 28.66 -1.17 -3.78
N THR A 237 28.35 -1.68 -4.98
CA THR A 237 28.33 -0.89 -6.22
C THR A 237 26.94 -0.42 -6.62
N LEU A 238 25.89 -0.99 -6.03
CA LEU A 238 24.50 -0.67 -6.36
C LEU A 238 23.97 0.49 -5.53
N SER A 239 23.12 1.29 -6.16
CA SER A 239 22.25 2.20 -5.43
C SER A 239 21.08 1.45 -4.78
N LEU A 240 20.47 2.05 -3.76
CA LEU A 240 19.26 1.54 -3.13
C LEU A 240 18.17 1.28 -4.16
N GLY A 241 17.98 2.21 -5.11
CA GLY A 241 16.99 2.07 -6.16
C GLY A 241 17.23 0.85 -7.03
N ALA A 242 18.47 0.66 -7.49
CA ALA A 242 18.85 -0.49 -8.32
C ALA A 242 18.71 -1.81 -7.55
N TYR A 243 19.14 -1.83 -6.29
CA TYR A 243 19.00 -2.98 -5.40
C TYR A 243 17.53 -3.38 -5.21
N TYR A 244 16.65 -2.41 -4.92
CA TYR A 244 15.23 -2.68 -4.69
C TYR A 244 14.46 -3.01 -5.96
N ALA A 245 14.78 -2.38 -7.09
CA ALA A 245 14.11 -2.67 -8.34
C ALA A 245 14.39 -4.10 -8.80
N ARG A 246 15.63 -4.57 -8.66
CA ARG A 246 15.99 -5.97 -8.92
C ARG A 246 15.20 -6.93 -8.03
N ARG A 247 14.98 -6.55 -6.77
CA ARG A 247 14.37 -7.40 -5.76
C ARG A 247 12.85 -7.51 -5.89
N LEU A 248 12.21 -6.39 -6.17
CA LEU A 248 10.77 -6.28 -6.40
C LEU A 248 10.38 -6.64 -7.85
N GLY A 249 11.36 -6.76 -8.75
CA GLY A 249 11.16 -7.05 -10.17
C GLY A 249 10.62 -5.87 -10.96
N ASP A 250 10.57 -4.68 -10.36
CA ASP A 250 9.90 -3.50 -10.90
C ASP A 250 10.48 -2.22 -10.29
N ARG A 251 10.50 -1.14 -11.08
CA ARG A 251 10.88 0.20 -10.64
C ARG A 251 9.72 0.96 -9.99
N GLU A 252 8.49 0.70 -10.38
CA GLU A 252 7.31 1.42 -9.90
C GLU A 252 7.21 1.52 -8.35
N PRO A 253 7.39 0.46 -7.55
CA PRO A 253 7.35 0.58 -6.08
C PRO A 253 8.54 1.36 -5.52
N VAL A 254 9.68 1.30 -6.20
CA VAL A 254 10.88 2.03 -5.83
C VAL A 254 10.67 3.51 -6.04
N ASP A 255 10.13 3.87 -7.20
CA ASP A 255 9.94 5.24 -7.65
C ASP A 255 8.74 5.93 -6.95
N ASN A 256 7.68 5.17 -6.61
CA ASN A 256 6.47 5.73 -5.99
C ASN A 256 6.43 5.62 -4.46
N ILE A 257 7.09 4.62 -3.86
CA ILE A 257 7.01 4.39 -2.40
C ILE A 257 8.38 4.61 -1.75
N LEU A 258 9.39 3.87 -2.19
CA LEU A 258 10.70 3.90 -1.52
C LEU A 258 11.40 5.25 -1.71
N SER A 259 11.26 5.90 -2.87
CA SER A 259 11.84 7.23 -3.10
C SER A 259 11.27 8.27 -2.13
N ALA A 260 9.95 8.25 -1.90
CA ALA A 260 9.30 9.10 -0.90
C ALA A 260 9.86 8.84 0.50
N MET A 261 10.04 7.58 0.88
CA MET A 261 10.67 7.23 2.17
C MET A 261 12.11 7.75 2.26
N ILE A 262 12.88 7.68 1.17
CA ILE A 262 14.25 8.21 1.12
C ILE A 262 14.27 9.75 1.21
N HIS A 263 13.30 10.46 0.62
CA HIS A 263 13.13 11.90 0.86
C HIS A 263 12.96 12.19 2.37
N GLY A 264 12.19 11.36 3.09
CA GLY A 264 11.96 11.53 4.53
C GLY A 264 13.15 11.21 5.44
N ILE A 265 14.06 10.33 5.01
CA ILE A 265 15.22 9.90 5.82
C ILE A 265 16.49 10.66 5.46
N TRP A 266 16.78 10.79 4.16
CA TRP A 266 18.03 11.32 3.63
C TRP A 266 17.85 12.65 2.89
N GLY A 267 16.62 13.04 2.54
CA GLY A 267 16.36 14.12 1.59
C GLY A 267 16.96 13.87 0.20
N GLY A 268 17.32 12.62 -0.08
CA GLY A 268 18.21 12.21 -1.17
C GLY A 268 17.53 11.52 -2.33
N ASP A 269 18.31 11.22 -3.36
CA ASP A 269 17.89 10.42 -4.51
C ASP A 269 18.17 8.93 -4.23
N ILE A 270 17.12 8.11 -4.22
CA ILE A 270 17.21 6.66 -4.01
C ILE A 270 18.12 5.96 -5.03
N TRP A 271 18.27 6.52 -6.23
CA TRP A 271 19.10 5.97 -7.30
C TRP A 271 20.58 6.32 -7.18
N LYS A 272 20.96 7.19 -6.23
CA LYS A 272 22.37 7.55 -5.95
C LYS A 272 22.90 6.93 -4.65
N LEU A 273 22.06 6.80 -3.64
CA LEU A 273 22.46 6.31 -2.31
C LEU A 273 22.85 4.83 -2.33
N THR A 274 23.91 4.44 -1.62
CA THR A 274 24.41 3.06 -1.60
C THR A 274 23.47 2.08 -0.90
N ALA A 275 23.31 0.88 -1.49
CA ALA A 275 22.56 -0.22 -0.88
C ALA A 275 23.27 -0.85 0.34
N ARG A 276 24.60 -0.66 0.47
CA ARG A 276 25.40 -1.26 1.55
C ARG A 276 24.96 -0.83 2.96
N ARG A 277 24.30 0.33 3.08
CA ARG A 277 23.69 0.81 4.32
C ARG A 277 22.20 1.05 4.12
N ASP A 278 21.53 -0.02 3.71
CA ASP A 278 20.09 -0.08 3.54
C ASP A 278 19.33 0.30 4.83
N PRO A 279 18.59 1.43 4.85
CA PRO A 279 17.81 1.84 6.00
C PRO A 279 16.63 0.88 6.28
N PHE A 280 16.20 0.10 5.28
CA PHE A 280 15.09 -0.84 5.37
C PHE A 280 15.54 -2.29 5.69
N GLY A 281 16.84 -2.48 5.91
CA GLY A 281 17.60 -3.74 5.96
C GLY A 281 16.86 -4.98 6.47
N ARG A 282 16.02 -4.92 7.50
CA ARG A 282 15.42 -6.13 8.07
C ARG A 282 14.26 -6.74 7.27
N ALA A 283 13.49 -5.95 6.52
CA ALA A 283 12.39 -6.49 5.71
C ALA A 283 12.91 -7.46 4.64
N PHE A 284 14.17 -7.31 4.27
CA PHE A 284 14.76 -7.97 3.12
C PHE A 284 16.01 -8.80 3.41
N THR A 285 16.67 -8.68 4.58
CA THR A 285 17.90 -9.45 4.93
C THR A 285 17.67 -10.67 5.84
N ARG A 286 16.42 -11.09 6.09
CA ARG A 286 16.07 -12.27 6.93
C ARG A 286 16.60 -13.62 6.39
N TYR A 287 17.36 -13.60 5.30
CA TYR A 287 18.09 -14.72 4.70
C TYR A 287 19.16 -15.35 5.60
N LYS A 288 19.57 -14.68 6.67
CA LYS A 288 20.76 -15.06 7.44
C LYS A 288 20.52 -16.06 8.57
N ILE A 289 19.29 -16.54 8.82
CA ILE A 289 19.00 -17.49 9.90
C ILE A 289 18.60 -18.85 9.29
N PRO A 290 19.43 -19.90 9.44
CA PRO A 290 19.09 -21.24 9.00
C PRO A 290 17.86 -21.81 9.73
N PRO A 291 17.05 -22.68 9.09
CA PRO A 291 16.03 -23.46 9.78
C PRO A 291 16.62 -24.23 10.98
N GLY A 292 15.93 -24.22 12.13
CA GLY A 292 16.41 -24.81 13.39
C GLY A 292 17.22 -23.85 14.29
N PHE A 293 17.51 -22.63 13.83
CA PHE A 293 18.18 -21.57 14.60
C PHE A 293 17.22 -20.41 14.92
N GLU A 294 15.92 -20.67 15.04
CA GLU A 294 14.89 -19.63 15.24
C GLU A 294 15.07 -18.85 16.55
N ASP A 295 15.74 -19.44 17.55
CA ASP A 295 16.09 -18.79 18.82
C ASP A 295 17.37 -17.93 18.74
N TRP A 296 18.05 -17.95 17.59
CA TRP A 296 19.23 -17.14 17.32
C TRP A 296 18.88 -15.95 16.44
N GLU A 297 19.73 -14.93 16.51
CA GLU A 297 19.63 -13.75 15.68
C GLU A 297 21.02 -13.38 15.18
N HIS A 298 21.10 -13.00 13.90
CA HIS A 298 22.33 -12.55 13.28
C HIS A 298 22.45 -11.03 13.42
N ILE A 299 23.39 -10.57 14.23
CA ILE A 299 23.50 -9.17 14.64
C ILE A 299 24.89 -8.64 14.28
N PRO A 300 25.02 -7.40 13.76
CA PRO A 300 26.32 -6.77 13.61
C PRO A 300 27.03 -6.74 14.96
N ARG A 301 28.30 -7.17 15.03
CA ARG A 301 29.02 -7.30 16.31
C ARG A 301 29.00 -6.00 17.13
N GLY A 302 29.12 -4.85 16.47
CA GLY A 302 29.02 -3.55 17.12
C GLY A 302 27.67 -3.28 17.83
N SER A 303 26.56 -3.86 17.37
CA SER A 303 25.27 -3.73 18.08
C SER A 303 25.18 -4.60 19.33
N ILE A 304 25.99 -5.65 19.44
CA ILE A 304 26.12 -6.45 20.67
C ILE A 304 27.03 -5.76 21.65
N ASP A 305 28.17 -5.23 21.19
CA ASP A 305 29.07 -4.46 22.02
C ASP A 305 28.33 -3.22 22.57
N ALA A 306 27.39 -2.62 21.83
CA ALA A 306 26.42 -1.61 22.33
C ALA A 306 25.62 -2.09 23.55
N ALA A 307 25.00 -3.26 23.38
CA ALA A 307 24.16 -3.88 24.38
C ALA A 307 24.97 -4.41 25.57
N GLN A 308 26.28 -4.62 25.42
CA GLN A 308 27.18 -5.16 26.45
C GLN A 308 27.95 -4.07 27.20
N LEU A 309 28.45 -3.03 26.52
CA LEU A 309 29.18 -1.91 27.12
C LEU A 309 28.32 -1.04 28.02
N LEU A 310 27.03 -0.94 27.68
CA LEU A 310 26.08 -0.19 28.49
C LEU A 310 25.46 -1.07 29.57
N ARG A 311 25.73 -2.39 29.57
CA ARG A 311 25.05 -3.40 30.37
C ARG A 311 25.39 -3.29 31.86
N LYS A 312 24.49 -2.75 32.64
CA LYS A 312 24.17 -3.19 34.00
C LYS A 312 22.97 -4.14 33.92
N PRO A 313 23.15 -5.45 34.19
CA PRO A 313 22.13 -6.47 33.97
C PRO A 313 20.74 -6.17 34.57
N ASP A 314 20.67 -5.41 35.67
CA ASP A 314 19.43 -5.07 36.36
C ASP A 314 18.87 -3.67 36.04
N GLU A 315 19.70 -2.69 35.64
CA GLU A 315 19.28 -1.28 35.43
C GLU A 315 18.86 -0.98 33.97
N ASP A 316 19.58 -1.47 32.95
CA ASP A 316 19.20 -1.18 31.55
C ASP A 316 17.95 -1.94 31.10
N ASP A 317 17.75 -3.09 31.72
CA ASP A 317 16.57 -3.90 31.54
C ASP A 317 15.34 -3.13 32.08
N VAL A 318 15.51 -2.24 33.07
CA VAL A 318 14.47 -1.30 33.55
C VAL A 318 14.32 -0.11 32.59
N LEU A 319 15.41 0.54 32.17
CA LEU A 319 15.38 1.70 31.27
C LEU A 319 14.70 1.36 29.94
N GLY A 320 15.13 0.32 29.24
CA GLY A 320 14.49 -0.02 27.97
C GLY A 320 13.09 -0.59 28.14
N ARG A 321 12.71 -1.15 29.30
CA ARG A 321 11.30 -1.51 29.59
C ARG A 321 10.45 -0.26 29.82
N GLU A 322 10.99 0.76 30.46
CA GLU A 322 10.32 2.05 30.70
C GLU A 322 10.09 2.81 29.38
N TRP A 323 11.12 2.89 28.53
CA TRP A 323 11.06 3.61 27.25
C TRP A 323 10.44 2.79 26.11
N ALA A 324 10.38 1.45 26.19
CA ALA A 324 9.71 0.58 25.21
C ALA A 324 8.18 0.80 25.12
N GLY A 325 7.61 1.57 26.06
CA GLY A 325 6.23 2.04 25.99
C GLY A 325 5.97 3.03 24.86
N PHE A 326 7.01 3.64 24.28
CA PHE A 326 6.89 4.61 23.20
C PHE A 326 7.11 3.99 21.81
N SER A 327 6.44 4.58 20.81
CA SER A 327 6.75 4.38 19.39
C SER A 327 7.65 5.49 18.85
N HIS A 328 7.51 6.69 19.40
CA HIS A 328 8.27 7.89 19.06
C HIS A 328 8.49 8.69 20.34
N MET A 329 9.65 9.34 20.47
CA MET A 329 10.04 10.12 21.65
C MET A 329 10.67 11.45 21.27
N TRP A 330 10.43 12.48 22.08
CA TRP A 330 11.03 13.81 22.01
C TRP A 330 11.00 14.46 23.41
N PHE A 331 11.32 15.75 23.51
CA PHE A 331 11.31 16.49 24.77
C PHE A 331 10.22 17.54 24.79
N ARG A 332 9.63 17.78 25.97
CA ARG A 332 8.49 18.69 26.20
C ARG A 332 8.76 20.10 25.66
N ASP A 333 9.96 20.60 25.94
CA ASP A 333 10.43 21.94 25.57
C ASP A 333 11.17 21.96 24.21
N GLY A 334 10.94 20.95 23.38
CA GLY A 334 11.53 20.80 22.06
C GLY A 334 12.84 20.02 22.04
N PHE A 335 13.23 19.53 20.87
CA PHE A 335 14.37 18.62 20.73
C PHE A 335 15.72 19.28 21.07
N GLN A 336 15.78 20.62 21.12
CA GLN A 336 16.95 21.37 21.58
C GLN A 336 17.25 21.20 23.08
N THR A 337 16.32 20.64 23.88
CA THR A 337 16.57 20.29 25.29
C THR A 337 17.81 19.41 25.48
N LEU A 338 18.02 18.41 24.62
CA LEU A 338 19.18 17.52 24.71
C LEU A 338 20.53 18.24 24.52
N PRO A 339 20.79 18.96 23.41
CA PRO A 339 22.05 19.68 23.24
C PRO A 339 22.25 20.80 24.27
N ARG A 340 21.17 21.46 24.75
CA ARG A 340 21.26 22.45 25.84
C ARG A 340 21.72 21.80 27.15
N ALA A 341 21.17 20.64 27.50
CA ALA A 341 21.57 19.90 28.70
C ALA A 341 23.02 19.42 28.62
N LEU A 342 23.47 18.92 27.45
CA LEU A 342 24.87 18.55 27.22
C LEU A 342 25.81 19.75 27.39
N ALA A 343 25.46 20.91 26.80
CA ALA A 343 26.26 22.13 26.96
C ALA A 343 26.36 22.56 28.43
N ALA A 344 25.23 22.63 29.14
CA ALA A 344 25.19 22.99 30.55
C ALA A 344 25.95 21.99 31.45
N ALA A 345 26.00 20.71 31.08
CA ALA A 345 26.79 19.71 31.80
C ALA A 345 28.28 19.88 31.52
N LEU A 346 28.68 20.17 30.28
CA LEU A 346 30.07 20.43 29.89
C LEU A 346 30.65 21.70 30.54
N GLU A 347 29.84 22.75 30.68
CA GLU A 347 30.24 23.99 31.38
C GLU A 347 30.60 23.75 32.86
N LYS A 348 30.09 22.67 33.46
CA LYS A 348 30.41 22.28 34.84
C LYS A 348 31.66 21.39 34.97
N CYS A 349 32.28 21.02 33.85
CA CYS A 349 33.47 20.16 33.85
C CYS A 349 34.76 21.01 33.86
N ASP A 350 35.56 20.91 34.92
CA ASP A 350 36.83 21.66 35.09
C ASP A 350 37.90 21.32 34.03
N ASN A 351 37.72 20.22 33.32
CA ASN A 351 38.61 19.77 32.25
C ASN A 351 38.10 20.14 30.84
N VAL A 352 37.00 20.89 30.72
CA VAL A 352 36.43 21.29 29.43
C VAL A 352 36.54 22.80 29.22
N THR A 353 36.81 23.21 27.99
CA THR A 353 36.72 24.59 27.53
C THR A 353 35.87 24.64 26.26
N ILE A 354 34.84 25.49 26.25
CA ILE A 354 33.97 25.67 25.08
C ILE A 354 34.33 27.00 24.41
N LYS A 355 34.61 26.96 23.11
CA LYS A 355 34.84 28.13 22.26
C LYS A 355 33.74 28.22 21.20
N THR A 356 32.78 29.12 21.40
CA THR A 356 31.80 29.50 20.36
C THR A 356 32.30 30.70 19.56
N ALA A 357 31.68 30.93 18.40
CA ALA A 357 32.14 31.93 17.42
C ALA A 357 33.65 31.79 17.16
N ALA A 358 34.12 30.55 17.01
CA ALA A 358 35.52 30.19 16.82
C ALA A 358 35.63 29.23 15.62
N PRO A 359 35.42 29.74 14.39
CA PRO A 359 35.58 28.91 13.19
C PRO A 359 37.03 28.44 13.07
N VAL A 360 37.21 27.14 12.92
CA VAL A 360 38.53 26.55 12.69
C VAL A 360 38.97 26.91 11.28
N ALA A 361 40.09 27.63 11.17
CA ALA A 361 40.69 28.04 9.91
C ALA A 361 41.63 26.97 9.36
N SER A 362 42.42 26.32 10.22
CA SER A 362 43.38 25.31 9.80
C SER A 362 43.57 24.17 10.81
N VAL A 363 43.85 22.96 10.29
CA VAL A 363 44.20 21.76 11.06
C VAL A 363 45.49 21.18 10.50
N ARG A 364 46.59 21.24 11.27
CA ARG A 364 47.93 20.88 10.77
C ARG A 364 48.66 19.96 11.73
N LEU A 365 49.22 18.86 11.22
CA LEU A 365 50.11 18.01 12.01
C LEU A 365 51.40 18.78 12.34
N ASN A 366 51.84 18.71 13.60
CA ASN A 366 53.14 19.24 14.00
C ASN A 366 54.27 18.45 13.29
N GLY A 367 55.35 19.13 12.87
CA GLY A 367 56.49 18.53 12.17
C GLY A 367 57.15 17.38 12.94
N HIS A 368 57.05 17.35 14.27
CA HIS A 368 57.53 16.24 15.11
C HIS A 368 56.52 15.08 15.27
N LYS A 369 55.35 15.15 14.62
CA LYS A 369 54.24 14.16 14.70
C LYS A 369 53.73 13.86 16.12
N LYS A 370 53.94 14.78 17.07
CA LYS A 370 53.53 14.65 18.48
C LYS A 370 52.16 15.27 18.81
N GLY A 371 51.55 16.00 17.88
CA GLY A 371 50.26 16.66 18.09
C GLY A 371 49.82 17.43 16.85
N ILE A 372 48.67 18.09 16.95
CA ILE A 372 48.03 18.85 15.89
C ILE A 372 47.87 20.30 16.35
N PHE A 373 48.17 21.23 15.45
CA PHE A 373 47.85 22.63 15.58
C PHE A 373 46.46 22.90 15.00
N ILE A 374 45.66 23.66 15.75
CA ILE A 374 44.35 24.17 15.36
C ILE A 374 44.44 25.69 15.37
N ASP A 375 44.25 26.31 14.21
CA ASP A 375 44.18 27.77 14.10
C ASP A 375 42.71 28.19 14.08
N ASP A 376 42.33 29.11 14.97
CA ASP A 376 41.07 29.85 14.95
C ASP A 376 41.34 31.35 14.70
N ASP A 377 40.31 32.18 14.78
CA ASP A 377 40.42 33.64 14.65
C ASP A 377 41.16 34.32 15.81
N LYS A 378 41.33 33.62 16.94
CA LYS A 378 41.89 34.14 18.19
C LYS A 378 43.30 33.61 18.47
N GLY A 379 43.77 32.62 17.73
CA GLY A 379 45.14 32.11 17.77
C GLY A 379 45.28 30.63 17.45
N THR A 380 46.42 30.07 17.85
CA THR A 380 46.77 28.66 17.58
C THR A 380 46.73 27.84 18.86
N GLY A 381 45.93 26.78 18.88
CA GLY A 381 45.95 25.75 19.92
C GLY A 381 46.79 24.53 19.52
N PHE A 382 47.42 23.86 20.49
CA PHE A 382 48.16 22.61 20.27
C PHE A 382 47.54 21.46 21.06
N TYR A 383 47.27 20.35 20.38
CA TYR A 383 46.53 19.21 20.92
C TYR A 383 47.24 17.88 20.63
N ASP A 384 47.26 16.98 21.61
CA ASP A 384 47.77 15.62 21.41
C ASP A 384 46.90 14.85 20.40
N HIS A 385 45.59 15.10 20.45
CA HIS A 385 44.59 14.45 19.61
C HIS A 385 43.48 15.43 19.21
N VAL A 386 42.92 15.23 18.01
CA VAL A 386 41.79 16.03 17.50
C VAL A 386 40.71 15.09 17.01
N VAL A 387 39.47 15.36 17.43
CA VAL A 387 38.27 14.70 16.94
C VAL A 387 37.47 15.70 16.11
N SER A 388 37.39 15.46 14.81
CA SER A 388 36.53 16.26 13.94
C SER A 388 35.13 15.68 13.87
N THR A 389 34.15 16.51 14.24
CA THR A 389 32.72 16.25 14.03
C THR A 389 32.11 17.13 12.95
N LEU A 390 32.96 17.86 12.23
CA LEU A 390 32.59 18.72 11.11
C LEU A 390 32.05 17.89 9.94
N TYR A 391 31.29 18.56 9.08
CA TYR A 391 31.00 18.05 7.76
C TYR A 391 32.30 17.71 7.01
N ALA A 392 32.32 16.57 6.29
CA ALA A 392 33.54 16.08 5.64
C ALA A 392 34.14 17.08 4.64
N GLY A 393 33.31 17.80 3.88
CA GLY A 393 33.76 18.85 2.97
C GLY A 393 34.45 20.00 3.71
N THR A 394 33.88 20.43 4.84
CA THR A 394 34.50 21.45 5.71
C THR A 394 35.84 20.97 6.27
N LEU A 395 35.92 19.72 6.75
CA LEU A 395 37.17 19.15 7.24
C LEU A 395 38.24 19.08 6.14
N ALA A 396 37.87 18.70 4.92
CA ALA A 396 38.78 18.66 3.78
C ALA A 396 39.36 20.06 3.47
N SER A 397 38.53 21.10 3.58
CA SER A 397 38.93 22.50 3.36
C SER A 397 39.96 22.97 4.40
N VAL A 398 39.68 22.79 5.68
CA VAL A 398 40.56 23.28 6.78
C VAL A 398 41.83 22.44 6.95
N THR A 399 41.90 21.27 6.30
CA THR A 399 43.12 20.45 6.26
C THR A 399 43.99 20.73 5.02
N HIS A 400 43.62 21.72 4.20
CA HIS A 400 44.39 22.22 3.06
C HIS A 400 44.92 21.11 2.13
N GLY A 401 44.02 20.24 1.67
CA GLY A 401 44.34 19.20 0.68
C GLY A 401 44.97 17.93 1.25
N LYS A 402 45.07 17.79 2.59
CA LYS A 402 45.54 16.55 3.22
C LYS A 402 44.48 15.45 3.29
N LEU A 403 43.22 15.75 3.03
CA LEU A 403 42.12 14.76 2.99
C LEU A 403 41.35 14.86 1.67
N PRO A 404 42.00 14.63 0.51
CA PRO A 404 41.37 14.80 -0.80
C PRO A 404 40.17 13.86 -1.02
N SER A 405 40.13 12.69 -0.37
CA SER A 405 38.95 11.80 -0.46
C SER A 405 37.69 12.40 0.20
N LEU A 406 37.85 13.35 1.12
CA LEU A 406 36.74 14.05 1.77
C LEU A 406 36.35 15.35 1.05
N ALA A 407 37.12 15.79 0.06
CA ALA A 407 36.78 16.96 -0.73
C ALA A 407 35.51 16.71 -1.57
N ASN A 408 34.73 17.76 -1.79
CA ASN A 408 33.46 17.71 -2.54
C ASN A 408 32.57 16.54 -2.06
N PHE A 409 32.52 16.33 -0.74
CA PHE A 409 31.61 15.34 -0.18
C PHE A 409 30.18 15.71 -0.60
N PRO A 410 29.32 14.78 -1.02
CA PRO A 410 27.96 15.12 -1.39
C PRO A 410 27.08 15.29 -0.14
N ALA A 411 26.33 16.38 -0.07
CA ALA A 411 25.31 16.62 0.93
C ALA A 411 24.17 17.42 0.31
N VAL A 412 22.94 17.16 0.75
CA VAL A 412 21.78 17.93 0.29
C VAL A 412 21.56 19.16 1.15
N THR A 413 20.98 20.20 0.53
CA THR A 413 20.50 21.39 1.21
C THR A 413 18.99 21.33 1.31
N ILE A 414 18.45 21.58 2.51
CA ILE A 414 17.01 21.55 2.79
C ILE A 414 16.62 22.86 3.44
N GLN A 415 15.50 23.43 3.04
CA GLN A 415 14.87 24.54 3.74
C GLN A 415 13.65 24.03 4.50
N ALA A 416 13.74 24.06 5.84
CA ALA A 416 12.64 23.70 6.71
C ALA A 416 11.79 24.94 6.95
N VAL A 417 10.52 24.87 6.55
CA VAL A 417 9.56 25.97 6.70
C VAL A 417 8.45 25.54 7.64
N ASN A 418 8.42 26.13 8.83
CA ASN A 418 7.38 25.91 9.82
C ASN A 418 6.23 26.90 9.56
N LEU A 419 5.01 26.37 9.50
CA LEU A 419 3.78 27.15 9.33
C LEU A 419 2.89 26.88 10.54
N TRP A 420 2.46 27.93 11.24
CA TRP A 420 1.47 27.83 12.29
C TRP A 420 0.20 28.60 11.92
N TYR A 421 -0.94 28.00 12.21
CA TYR A 421 -2.25 28.56 11.98
C TYR A 421 -3.05 28.59 13.29
N PRO A 422 -3.81 29.67 13.55
CA PRO A 422 -4.65 29.75 14.74
C PRO A 422 -5.79 28.72 14.71
N THR A 423 -6.30 28.41 13.51
CA THR A 423 -7.33 27.37 13.33
C THR A 423 -6.74 25.99 13.61
N GLN A 424 -7.38 25.24 14.50
CA GLN A 424 -6.97 23.87 14.84
C GLN A 424 -7.46 22.86 13.80
N ARG A 425 -6.68 21.79 13.62
CA ARG A 425 -7.01 20.62 12.78
C ARG A 425 -7.36 20.97 11.33
N LEU A 426 -6.65 21.93 10.73
CA LEU A 426 -6.83 22.29 9.32
C LEU A 426 -6.57 21.12 8.34
N ASN A 427 -5.81 20.12 8.78
CA ASN A 427 -5.54 18.89 8.04
C ASN A 427 -6.67 17.84 8.13
N HIS A 428 -7.73 18.05 8.92
CA HIS A 428 -8.82 17.07 9.05
C HIS A 428 -9.51 16.80 7.70
N PRO A 429 -9.84 15.54 7.35
CA PRO A 429 -9.77 14.31 8.17
C PRO A 429 -8.41 13.59 8.18
N ARG A 430 -7.37 14.17 7.58
CA ARG A 430 -6.06 13.55 7.36
C ARG A 430 -5.15 13.81 8.56
N THR A 431 -5.22 12.93 9.56
CA THR A 431 -4.38 13.00 10.76
C THR A 431 -3.24 11.98 10.74
N GLY A 432 -2.13 12.28 11.39
CA GLY A 432 -0.99 11.37 11.52
C GLY A 432 0.37 12.06 11.49
N ALA A 433 1.36 11.37 10.91
CA ALA A 433 2.74 11.88 10.88
C ALA A 433 2.97 13.03 9.90
N GLY A 434 2.12 13.12 8.87
CA GLY A 434 2.36 13.92 7.68
C GLY A 434 2.50 13.03 6.45
N TYR A 435 3.04 13.61 5.38
CA TYR A 435 3.15 12.94 4.08
C TYR A 435 4.48 13.22 3.38
N LEU A 436 4.88 12.28 2.54
CA LEU A 436 6.07 12.39 1.69
C LEU A 436 5.64 12.43 0.23
N ILE A 437 6.41 13.12 -0.60
CA ILE A 437 6.13 13.30 -2.03
C ILE A 437 7.14 12.47 -2.82
N PRO A 438 6.71 11.44 -3.58
CA PRO A 438 7.60 10.63 -4.40
C PRO A 438 8.25 11.42 -5.53
N GLN A 439 9.35 10.89 -6.08
CA GLN A 439 10.07 11.53 -7.18
C GLN A 439 9.29 11.49 -8.51
N THR A 440 8.29 10.61 -8.61
CA THR A 440 7.43 10.46 -9.78
C THR A 440 6.30 11.48 -9.85
N VAL A 441 6.01 12.18 -8.75
CA VAL A 441 5.02 13.26 -8.78
C VAL A 441 5.51 14.34 -9.72
N SER A 442 4.69 14.66 -10.72
CA SER A 442 5.08 15.59 -11.78
C SER A 442 5.40 16.98 -11.23
N HIS A 443 6.24 17.73 -11.95
CA HIS A 443 6.54 19.12 -11.63
C HIS A 443 5.28 20.01 -11.58
N ALA A 444 4.21 19.67 -12.30
CA ALA A 444 2.95 20.41 -12.23
C ALA A 444 2.26 20.30 -10.85
N LEU A 445 2.47 19.19 -10.15
CA LEU A 445 1.87 18.93 -8.84
C LEU A 445 2.83 19.25 -7.68
N ASN A 446 4.15 19.27 -7.93
CA ASN A 446 5.15 19.66 -6.94
C ASN A 446 6.19 20.65 -7.54
N PRO A 447 5.78 21.83 -8.02
CA PRO A 447 6.71 22.79 -8.62
C PRO A 447 7.68 23.38 -7.58
N GLU A 448 7.29 23.41 -6.31
CA GLU A 448 8.12 23.92 -5.21
C GLU A 448 9.23 22.95 -4.78
N LYS A 449 9.29 21.74 -5.37
CA LYS A 449 10.29 20.72 -5.04
C LYS A 449 10.25 20.35 -3.55
N ALA A 450 9.06 20.21 -2.99
CA ALA A 450 8.87 19.75 -1.63
C ALA A 450 9.16 18.25 -1.52
N LEU A 451 9.86 17.86 -0.46
CA LEU A 451 10.13 16.46 -0.10
C LEU A 451 8.95 15.84 0.66
N GLY A 452 8.24 16.66 1.44
CA GLY A 452 7.11 16.26 2.26
C GLY A 452 6.69 17.34 3.26
N VAL A 453 5.60 17.06 3.97
CA VAL A 453 5.04 17.93 5.01
C VAL A 453 4.75 17.12 6.26
N LEU A 454 5.23 17.62 7.40
CA LEU A 454 5.07 17.01 8.71
C LEU A 454 3.92 17.68 9.46
N PHE A 455 3.10 16.91 10.16
CA PHE A 455 1.98 17.41 10.96
C PHE A 455 2.39 17.51 12.44
N ASP A 456 3.11 18.58 12.79
CA ASP A 456 3.69 18.75 14.13
C ASP A 456 2.62 18.87 15.22
N SER A 457 1.50 19.53 14.92
CA SER A 457 0.38 19.60 15.86
C SER A 457 -0.23 18.23 16.16
N ASP A 458 -0.28 17.33 15.18
CA ASP A 458 -0.82 15.98 15.38
C ASP A 458 0.09 15.14 16.28
N ARG A 459 1.41 15.26 16.13
CA ARG A 459 2.39 14.69 17.07
C ARG A 459 2.13 15.21 18.49
N ASP A 460 1.96 16.53 18.61
CA ASP A 460 1.82 17.20 19.90
C ASP A 460 0.50 16.89 20.61
N LEU A 461 -0.56 16.58 19.86
CA LEU A 461 -1.84 16.10 20.41
C LEU A 461 -1.77 14.68 20.97
N LEU A 462 -0.74 13.90 20.62
CA LEU A 462 -0.57 12.49 21.02
C LEU A 462 0.47 12.28 22.13
N ARG A 463 0.90 13.37 22.79
CA ARG A 463 1.86 13.36 23.92
C ARG A 463 1.39 12.45 25.05
N PHE A 464 2.28 11.59 25.56
CA PHE A 464 2.02 10.62 26.64
C PHE A 464 3.16 10.61 27.71
N ARG A 465 2.76 10.62 29.00
CA ARG A 465 3.51 10.53 30.32
C ARG A 465 4.39 11.74 30.74
N THR A 466 4.61 12.10 32.04
CA THR A 466 4.22 11.66 33.41
C THR A 466 3.76 12.88 34.29
N ALA A 467 2.72 12.68 35.10
CA ALA A 467 2.30 13.41 36.33
C ALA A 467 2.04 14.94 36.38
N ALA A 468 2.47 15.78 35.45
CA ALA A 468 2.17 17.22 35.51
C ALA A 468 1.98 17.83 34.12
N GLU A 469 0.73 18.01 33.69
CA GLU A 469 0.42 18.68 32.43
C GLU A 469 -0.18 20.08 32.64
N GLY A 470 0.47 21.05 32.01
CA GLY A 470 -0.19 22.20 31.41
C GLY A 470 -0.52 21.91 29.94
N PRO A 471 -1.24 22.80 29.24
CA PRO A 471 -1.66 22.61 27.85
C PRO A 471 -0.47 22.49 26.87
N SER A 472 -0.69 21.83 25.73
CA SER A 472 0.28 21.82 24.61
C SER A 472 0.72 23.25 24.27
N PRO A 473 2.02 23.52 24.05
CA PRO A 473 2.48 24.84 23.65
C PRO A 473 1.89 25.25 22.29
N ASN A 474 1.68 24.28 21.39
CA ASN A 474 1.20 24.52 20.04
C ASN A 474 -0.33 24.42 19.95
N ILE A 475 -1.04 25.40 20.54
CA ILE A 475 -2.51 25.50 20.42
C ILE A 475 -2.86 26.08 19.04
N GLY A 476 -2.98 25.22 18.02
CA GLY A 476 -3.27 25.59 16.63
C GLY A 476 -3.01 24.42 15.68
N THR A 477 -2.90 24.68 14.37
CA THR A 477 -2.35 23.69 13.42
C THR A 477 -0.92 24.07 13.06
N THR A 478 0.01 23.13 13.17
CA THR A 478 1.42 23.35 12.83
C THR A 478 1.88 22.36 11.79
N PHE A 479 2.45 22.87 10.69
CA PHE A 479 3.08 22.10 9.65
C PHE A 479 4.57 22.42 9.57
N THR A 480 5.39 21.45 9.19
CA THR A 480 6.71 21.74 8.63
C THR A 480 6.79 21.22 7.21
N VAL A 481 7.02 22.12 6.26
CA VAL A 481 7.30 21.80 4.88
C VAL A 481 8.81 21.69 4.69
N LEU A 482 9.26 20.59 4.08
CA LEU A 482 10.66 20.37 3.74
C LEU A 482 10.85 20.64 2.25
N LEU A 483 11.51 21.75 1.91
CA LEU A 483 11.81 22.13 0.53
C LEU A 483 13.23 21.74 0.15
N GLY A 484 13.43 21.33 -1.10
CA GLY A 484 14.76 21.08 -1.66
C GLY A 484 15.20 19.63 -1.59
N GLY A 485 16.25 19.36 -0.83
CA GLY A 485 16.93 18.05 -0.88
C GLY A 485 17.66 17.88 -2.20
N HIS A 486 17.68 16.66 -2.73
CA HIS A 486 18.32 16.35 -4.01
C HIS A 486 17.71 17.10 -5.20
N HIS A 487 16.47 17.62 -5.09
CA HIS A 487 15.87 18.44 -6.14
C HIS A 487 16.57 19.80 -6.35
N TRP A 488 17.41 20.20 -5.39
CA TRP A 488 18.28 21.39 -5.47
C TRP A 488 19.73 21.06 -5.79
N ASP A 489 20.06 19.78 -6.06
CA ASP A 489 21.39 19.39 -6.54
C ASP A 489 21.76 20.23 -7.78
N GLY A 490 22.92 20.89 -7.75
CA GLY A 490 23.42 21.71 -8.86
C GLY A 490 22.83 23.12 -8.96
N ILE A 491 21.92 23.51 -8.06
CA ILE A 491 21.42 24.89 -7.99
C ILE A 491 22.43 25.76 -7.20
N PRO A 492 22.92 26.88 -7.76
CA PRO A 492 23.78 27.81 -7.05
C PRO A 492 23.16 28.37 -5.75
N ALA A 493 24.00 28.63 -4.76
CA ALA A 493 23.59 29.00 -3.41
C ALA A 493 22.80 30.33 -3.31
N ASP A 494 23.02 31.22 -4.27
CA ASP A 494 22.38 32.53 -4.47
C ASP A 494 21.04 32.44 -5.21
N GLN A 495 20.76 31.30 -5.86
CA GLN A 495 19.48 31.02 -6.53
C GLN A 495 18.51 30.24 -5.64
N LEU A 496 18.93 29.84 -4.44
CA LEU A 496 18.04 29.20 -3.48
C LEU A 496 17.04 30.23 -2.91
N PRO A 497 15.80 29.82 -2.59
CA PRO A 497 14.79 30.74 -2.07
C PRO A 497 15.21 31.46 -0.79
N THR A 498 14.87 32.74 -0.67
CA THR A 498 14.97 33.46 0.62
C THR A 498 14.00 32.90 1.65
N ALA A 499 14.10 33.31 2.91
CA ALA A 499 13.20 32.85 3.96
C ALA A 499 11.73 33.21 3.66
N GLU A 500 11.49 34.40 3.13
CA GLU A 500 10.17 34.91 2.75
C GLU A 500 9.63 34.14 1.54
N GLN A 501 10.45 33.96 0.51
CA GLN A 501 10.08 33.18 -0.68
C GLN A 501 9.74 31.73 -0.31
N ALA A 502 10.56 31.09 0.53
CA ALA A 502 10.30 29.74 1.01
C ALA A 502 9.00 29.64 1.82
N GLY A 503 8.68 30.69 2.58
CA GLY A 503 7.38 30.84 3.26
C GLY A 503 6.20 30.73 2.30
N GLU A 504 6.24 31.48 1.20
CA GLU A 504 5.19 31.47 0.19
C GLU A 504 5.14 30.15 -0.60
N LEU A 505 6.30 29.56 -0.92
CA LEU A 505 6.37 28.23 -1.52
C LEU A 505 5.74 27.17 -0.60
N ALA A 506 6.04 27.20 0.70
CA ALA A 506 5.49 26.27 1.67
C ALA A 506 3.96 26.43 1.82
N LYS A 507 3.46 27.66 1.88
CA LYS A 507 2.02 27.95 1.86
C LYS A 507 1.34 27.40 0.60
N ALA A 508 1.97 27.55 -0.56
CA ALA A 508 1.46 27.02 -1.83
C ALA A 508 1.37 25.48 -1.82
N VAL A 509 2.39 24.79 -1.29
CA VAL A 509 2.40 23.32 -1.13
C VAL A 509 1.21 22.86 -0.28
N VAL A 510 1.01 23.45 0.91
CA VAL A 510 -0.11 23.02 1.78
C VAL A 510 -1.47 23.44 1.22
N ALA A 511 -1.57 24.59 0.53
CA ALA A 511 -2.78 24.99 -0.19
C ALA A 511 -3.18 23.91 -1.21
N ARG A 512 -2.23 23.48 -2.04
CA ARG A 512 -2.47 22.53 -3.13
C ARG A 512 -2.78 21.13 -2.63
N HIS A 513 -1.97 20.62 -1.71
CA HIS A 513 -2.06 19.21 -1.30
C HIS A 513 -3.12 18.96 -0.22
N LEU A 514 -3.33 19.94 0.67
CA LEU A 514 -4.26 19.82 1.80
C LEU A 514 -5.56 20.62 1.60
N GLY A 515 -5.63 21.50 0.60
CA GLY A 515 -6.82 22.31 0.35
C GLY A 515 -7.01 23.46 1.33
N ILE A 516 -5.91 23.98 1.91
CA ILE A 516 -5.97 25.13 2.81
C ILE A 516 -6.42 26.37 2.03
N SER A 517 -7.49 27.03 2.49
CA SER A 517 -8.04 28.21 1.82
C SER A 517 -7.06 29.39 1.85
N ALA A 518 -7.19 30.30 0.88
CA ALA A 518 -6.38 31.51 0.83
C ALA A 518 -6.51 32.36 2.11
N GLU A 519 -7.72 32.43 2.68
CA GLU A 519 -7.99 33.11 3.95
C GLU A 519 -7.19 32.51 5.12
N HIS A 520 -7.19 31.19 5.27
CA HIS A 520 -6.39 30.54 6.32
C HIS A 520 -4.90 30.70 6.08
N ASN A 521 -4.44 30.59 4.83
CA ASN A 521 -3.03 30.79 4.47
C ASN A 521 -2.51 32.20 4.74
N ALA A 522 -3.37 33.22 4.62
CA ALA A 522 -3.02 34.59 4.98
C ALA A 522 -2.76 34.77 6.49
N GLN A 523 -3.30 33.88 7.33
CA GLN A 523 -3.13 33.93 8.79
C GLN A 523 -1.89 33.16 9.30
N ALA A 524 -1.13 32.52 8.40
CA ALA A 524 -0.03 31.67 8.81
C ALA A 524 1.14 32.48 9.38
N ILE A 525 1.60 32.12 10.59
CA ILE A 525 2.90 32.53 11.11
C ILE A 525 3.95 31.61 10.51
N VAL A 526 4.97 32.20 9.91
CA VAL A 526 6.00 31.48 9.16
C VAL A 526 7.35 31.64 9.84
N SER A 527 8.08 30.53 9.96
CA SER A 527 9.52 30.55 10.17
C SER A 527 10.20 29.66 9.13
N SER A 528 11.38 30.08 8.68
CA SER A 528 12.15 29.33 7.69
C SER A 528 13.61 29.24 8.14
N LYS A 529 14.18 28.03 8.04
CA LYS A 529 15.61 27.79 8.24
C LYS A 529 16.19 27.07 7.03
N LEU A 530 17.17 27.71 6.39
CA LEU A 530 17.98 27.08 5.36
C LEU A 530 19.10 26.26 6.00
N CYS A 531 19.02 24.95 5.82
CA CYS A 531 20.00 23.99 6.31
C CYS A 531 20.90 23.57 5.14
N ARG A 532 22.00 24.32 4.93
CA ARG A 532 22.99 24.07 3.87
C ARG A 532 23.80 22.81 4.16
N GLU A 533 23.96 21.95 3.15
CA GLU A 533 24.79 20.72 3.23
C GLU A 533 24.49 19.89 4.49
N CYS A 534 23.21 19.79 4.86
CA CYS A 534 22.80 19.38 6.19
C CYS A 534 22.69 17.86 6.36
N ILE A 535 22.42 17.14 5.27
CA ILE A 535 22.39 15.67 5.26
C ILE A 535 23.41 15.15 4.24
N PRO A 536 24.57 14.66 4.70
CA PRO A 536 25.55 13.99 3.84
C PRO A 536 24.94 12.79 3.13
N GLN A 537 25.23 12.63 1.84
CA GLN A 537 24.66 11.59 0.99
C GLN A 537 25.66 10.46 0.80
N HIS A 538 25.38 9.29 1.37
CA HIS A 538 26.28 8.13 1.20
C HIS A 538 25.98 7.48 -0.15
N GLN A 539 26.70 7.91 -1.18
CA GLN A 539 26.57 7.38 -2.54
C GLN A 539 27.30 6.04 -2.71
N THR A 540 27.20 5.43 -3.89
CA THR A 540 27.82 4.13 -4.19
C THR A 540 29.36 4.11 -4.05
N ASP A 541 30.02 5.27 -4.15
CA ASP A 541 31.46 5.41 -3.93
C ASP A 541 31.86 5.62 -2.46
N HIS A 542 30.90 5.73 -1.53
CA HIS A 542 31.15 6.08 -0.13
C HIS A 542 32.13 5.12 0.53
N TRP A 543 31.98 3.81 0.34
CA TRP A 543 32.83 2.83 1.00
C TRP A 543 34.30 2.88 0.52
N PRO A 544 34.60 2.82 -0.79
CA PRO A 544 35.96 3.10 -1.29
C PRO A 544 36.50 4.46 -0.85
N ARG A 545 35.67 5.50 -0.83
CA ARG A 545 36.05 6.85 -0.38
C ARG A 545 36.49 6.85 1.09
N MET A 546 35.75 6.21 1.97
CA MET A 546 36.09 6.10 3.40
C MET A 546 37.35 5.26 3.63
N LYS A 547 37.58 4.21 2.84
CA LYS A 547 38.84 3.44 2.89
C LYS A 547 40.06 4.33 2.59
N ARG A 548 39.98 5.15 1.54
CA ARG A 548 41.05 6.11 1.20
C ARG A 548 41.21 7.18 2.29
N ALA A 549 40.11 7.76 2.76
CA ALA A 549 40.14 8.74 3.85
C ALA A 549 40.77 8.18 5.13
N ARG A 550 40.53 6.89 5.48
CA ARG A 550 41.21 6.22 6.61
C ARG A 550 42.73 6.22 6.43
N SER A 551 43.21 5.91 5.22
CA SER A 551 44.64 5.91 4.89
C SER A 551 45.24 7.33 4.95
N GLU A 552 44.52 8.32 4.43
CA GLU A 552 44.92 9.73 4.46
C GLU A 552 45.03 10.25 5.90
N LEU A 553 44.05 9.94 6.77
CA LEU A 553 44.11 10.27 8.20
C LEU A 553 45.33 9.66 8.90
N GLY A 554 45.61 8.38 8.64
CA GLY A 554 46.78 7.70 9.19
C GLY A 554 48.10 8.31 8.72
N THR A 555 48.21 8.59 7.41
CA THR A 555 49.45 9.07 6.78
C THR A 555 49.73 10.53 7.09
N ASN A 556 48.71 11.39 6.95
CA ASN A 556 48.87 12.84 7.01
C ASN A 556 48.73 13.41 8.43
N PHE A 557 48.13 12.65 9.36
CA PHE A 557 47.92 13.08 10.75
C PHE A 557 48.48 12.10 11.78
N ALA A 558 49.23 11.08 11.37
CA ALA A 558 49.88 10.10 12.26
C ALA A 558 48.92 9.47 13.29
N GLY A 559 47.66 9.26 12.92
CA GLY A 559 46.62 8.71 13.80
C GLY A 559 46.11 9.66 14.88
N ARG A 560 46.48 10.95 14.85
CA ARG A 560 46.07 11.96 15.84
C ARG A 560 44.81 12.74 15.47
N LEU A 561 44.30 12.53 14.26
CA LEU A 561 43.02 13.08 13.80
C LEU A 561 42.03 11.94 13.60
N SER A 562 40.93 11.98 14.34
CA SER A 562 39.80 11.06 14.18
C SER A 562 38.58 11.82 13.64
N VAL A 563 37.69 11.12 12.95
CA VAL A 563 36.47 11.70 12.40
C VAL A 563 35.22 10.96 12.85
N VAL A 564 34.18 11.68 13.24
CA VAL A 564 32.92 11.08 13.70
C VAL A 564 31.73 11.96 13.32
N GLY A 565 30.63 11.35 12.88
CA GLY A 565 29.40 12.05 12.55
C GLY A 565 28.78 11.63 11.22
N PRO A 566 27.69 12.31 10.81
CA PRO A 566 26.83 11.91 9.68
C PRO A 566 27.52 11.80 8.32
N SER A 567 28.67 12.47 8.14
CA SER A 567 29.45 12.35 6.89
C SER A 567 30.08 10.98 6.73
N TYR A 568 30.28 10.25 7.83
CA TYR A 568 31.01 8.99 7.85
C TYR A 568 30.08 7.86 8.28
N GLN A 569 29.46 7.98 9.46
CA GLN A 569 28.51 7.02 10.00
C GLN A 569 27.06 7.38 9.61
N MET A 570 26.12 6.46 9.88
CA MET A 570 24.72 6.63 9.50
C MET A 570 24.14 7.96 10.04
N PRO A 571 23.53 8.81 9.20
CA PRO A 571 22.95 10.06 9.65
C PRO A 571 21.77 9.83 10.59
N GLY A 572 21.42 10.86 11.35
CA GLY A 572 20.37 10.84 12.36
C GLY A 572 20.90 10.85 13.77
N VAL A 573 19.99 11.01 14.74
CA VAL A 573 20.30 11.20 16.16
C VAL A 573 21.03 9.99 16.74
N PHE A 574 20.48 8.78 16.59
CA PHE A 574 21.08 7.56 17.14
C PHE A 574 22.45 7.25 16.53
N GLY A 575 22.60 7.35 15.21
CA GLY A 575 23.88 7.14 14.54
C GLY A 575 24.96 8.12 15.01
N SER A 576 24.59 9.38 15.22
CA SER A 576 25.49 10.43 15.73
C SER A 576 25.95 10.16 17.15
N ILE A 577 25.02 9.82 18.05
CA ILE A 577 25.31 9.54 19.47
C ILE A 577 26.15 8.26 19.59
N THR A 578 25.74 7.21 18.89
CA THR A 578 26.42 5.90 18.90
C THR A 578 27.88 6.03 18.46
N ALA A 579 28.14 6.73 17.36
CA ALA A 579 29.49 6.90 16.85
C ALA A 579 30.37 7.75 17.79
N ALA A 580 29.79 8.77 18.43
CA ALA A 580 30.47 9.59 19.44
C ALA A 580 30.86 8.76 20.69
N TYR A 581 29.95 7.91 21.18
CA TYR A 581 30.22 6.98 22.28
C TYR A 581 31.36 6.03 21.94
N ASP A 582 31.32 5.42 20.74
CA ASP A 582 32.34 4.45 20.33
C ASP A 582 33.73 5.07 20.28
N LEU A 583 33.87 6.24 19.65
CA LEU A 583 35.16 6.93 19.56
C LEU A 583 35.68 7.37 20.93
N ALA A 584 34.81 7.91 21.79
CA ALA A 584 35.20 8.35 23.12
C ALA A 584 35.68 7.19 24.01
N ASN A 585 34.95 6.07 24.01
CA ASN A 585 35.35 4.85 24.70
C ASN A 585 36.70 4.31 24.18
N PHE A 586 36.93 4.42 22.87
CA PHE A 586 38.20 4.04 22.27
C PHE A 586 39.36 4.92 22.73
N LEU A 587 39.20 6.25 22.68
CA LEU A 587 40.23 7.18 23.18
C LEU A 587 40.43 7.10 24.70
N ALA A 588 39.47 6.52 25.44
CA ALA A 588 39.59 6.21 26.84
C ALA A 588 40.25 4.84 27.13
N GLY A 589 40.52 4.03 26.11
CA GLY A 589 41.20 2.74 26.24
C GLY A 589 40.32 1.63 26.80
N LEU A 590 38.99 1.81 26.73
CA LEU A 590 38.02 0.84 27.25
C LEU A 590 37.82 -0.37 26.32
N TYR A 591 38.52 -0.44 25.18
CA TYR A 591 38.52 -1.59 24.28
C TYR A 591 39.79 -2.42 24.45
N PRO A 592 39.72 -3.60 25.11
CA PRO A 592 40.88 -4.30 25.67
C PRO A 592 41.72 -5.12 24.67
N ASN A 593 41.54 -5.01 23.34
CA ASN A 593 42.34 -5.79 22.39
C ASN A 593 42.31 -5.26 20.95
N HIS A 594 43.50 -5.09 20.35
CA HIS A 594 43.66 -4.78 18.91
C HIS A 594 43.25 -5.93 17.96
N ARG A 595 42.92 -7.11 18.48
CA ARG A 595 42.33 -8.22 17.70
C ARG A 595 40.81 -8.35 17.88
N THR A 596 40.23 -7.56 18.78
CA THR A 596 38.78 -7.47 19.06
C THR A 596 38.31 -6.03 18.92
N TRP A 597 38.79 -5.31 17.90
CA TRP A 597 38.27 -4.00 17.50
C TRP A 597 36.82 -4.14 17.03
N THR A 598 35.86 -4.23 17.95
CA THR A 598 34.46 -4.44 17.57
C THR A 598 33.46 -3.59 18.35
N GLY A 599 33.93 -2.49 18.94
CA GLY A 599 33.06 -1.44 19.50
C GLY A 599 31.96 -0.98 18.55
N LEU A 600 30.93 -0.30 19.08
CA LEU A 600 29.70 0.06 18.37
C LEU A 600 29.96 0.65 16.99
N PHE A 601 29.85 -0.19 15.95
CA PHE A 601 30.28 0.13 14.59
C PHE A 601 31.73 0.63 14.54
N PRO A 602 32.75 -0.25 14.65
CA PRO A 602 34.08 0.13 15.11
C PRO A 602 34.60 1.33 14.34
N VAL A 603 34.48 2.51 14.94
CA VAL A 603 35.01 3.73 14.37
C VAL A 603 36.53 3.69 14.53
N GLY A 604 37.01 3.10 15.63
CA GLY A 604 38.42 2.86 15.92
C GLY A 604 39.26 4.15 15.92
N PRO A 605 40.58 4.10 15.68
CA PRO A 605 41.46 5.21 16.02
C PRO A 605 41.30 6.40 15.07
N THR A 606 40.94 6.16 13.81
CA THR A 606 40.67 7.22 12.84
C THR A 606 39.19 7.61 12.77
N GLY A 607 38.32 6.85 13.43
CA GLY A 607 36.87 6.97 13.25
C GLY A 607 36.29 6.24 12.02
N LEU A 608 37.15 5.70 11.14
CA LEU A 608 36.77 5.06 9.88
C LEU A 608 37.10 3.56 9.83
N SER A 609 37.25 2.91 10.99
CA SER A 609 37.87 1.58 11.00
C SER A 609 37.03 0.52 10.31
N ARG A 610 35.72 0.56 10.57
CA ARG A 610 34.66 -0.22 9.94
C ARG A 610 34.69 -0.27 8.42
N PHE A 611 35.38 0.66 7.74
CA PHE A 611 35.39 0.71 6.27
C PHE A 611 36.45 -0.20 5.64
N VAL A 612 37.48 -0.60 6.39
CA VAL A 612 38.52 -1.52 5.90
C VAL A 612 38.48 -2.87 6.60
N ASP A 613 37.95 -2.92 7.82
CA ASP A 613 37.77 -4.18 8.55
C ASP A 613 36.50 -4.88 8.01
N PRO A 614 36.48 -6.22 7.88
CA PRO A 614 35.29 -6.93 7.44
C PRO A 614 34.10 -6.62 8.36
N ASP A 615 32.89 -6.47 7.82
CA ASP A 615 31.67 -6.30 8.62
C ASP A 615 31.46 -7.62 9.40
N ILE A 616 32.02 -7.73 10.61
CA ILE A 616 31.85 -8.92 11.45
C ILE A 616 30.44 -8.87 12.05
N SER A 617 29.62 -9.82 11.64
CA SER A 617 28.36 -10.14 12.28
C SER A 617 28.48 -11.47 13.01
N VAL A 618 27.73 -11.60 14.10
CA VAL A 618 27.75 -12.82 14.91
C VAL A 618 26.33 -13.29 15.20
N PHE A 619 26.20 -14.59 15.45
CA PHE A 619 24.97 -15.20 15.91
C PHE A 619 24.91 -15.11 17.43
N VAL A 620 23.80 -14.59 17.96
CA VAL A 620 23.55 -14.50 19.41
C VAL A 620 22.17 -15.07 19.69
N ARG A 621 22.02 -15.79 20.81
CA ARG A 621 20.70 -16.27 21.22
C ARG A 621 19.85 -15.08 21.64
N LYS A 622 18.59 -15.09 21.23
CA LYS A 622 17.60 -14.07 21.60
C LYS A 622 17.49 -13.92 23.13
N ALA A 623 17.57 -15.02 23.87
CA ALA A 623 17.56 -15.00 25.33
C ALA A 623 18.71 -14.18 25.95
N ASP A 624 19.86 -14.06 25.27
CA ASP A 624 21.01 -13.30 25.75
C ASP A 624 20.86 -11.78 25.51
N LEU A 625 19.74 -11.36 24.90
CA LEU A 625 19.40 -9.97 24.52
C LEU A 625 18.01 -9.55 25.05
N PRO A 626 17.79 -9.59 26.38
CA PRO A 626 16.46 -9.49 26.99
C PRO A 626 15.72 -8.18 26.69
N LEU A 627 16.44 -7.06 26.49
CA LEU A 627 15.88 -5.75 26.14
C LEU A 627 15.03 -5.78 24.86
N ARG A 628 15.52 -6.49 23.84
CA ARG A 628 14.88 -6.58 22.51
C ARG A 628 14.12 -7.88 22.32
N PHE A 629 14.58 -8.93 22.97
CA PHE A 629 14.08 -10.28 22.84
C PHE A 629 13.82 -10.86 24.25
N PRO A 630 12.70 -10.49 24.89
CA PRO A 630 12.42 -10.93 26.25
C PRO A 630 12.39 -12.46 26.37
N ALA A 631 13.12 -13.02 27.34
CA ALA A 631 13.22 -14.47 27.59
C ALA A 631 11.85 -15.14 27.83
N HIS A 632 10.87 -14.41 28.38
CA HIS A 632 9.53 -14.92 28.66
C HIS A 632 8.67 -15.19 27.42
N ILE A 633 9.11 -14.82 26.21
CA ILE A 633 8.36 -15.15 24.98
C ILE A 633 8.73 -16.56 24.47
N LEU A 634 9.88 -17.10 24.87
CA LEU A 634 10.39 -18.39 24.37
C LEU A 634 10.33 -19.53 25.40
N GLY A 635 10.15 -19.24 26.70
CA GLY A 635 10.26 -20.24 27.78
C GLY A 635 9.12 -20.27 28.82
N ARG A 636 7.86 -20.02 28.44
CA ARG A 636 6.71 -20.06 29.37
C ARG A 636 6.07 -21.45 29.43
N PRO A 637 6.27 -22.26 30.49
CA PRO A 637 5.61 -23.56 30.66
C PRO A 637 4.08 -23.43 30.82
N ASP A 638 3.59 -22.27 31.24
CA ASP A 638 2.18 -21.92 31.47
C ASP A 638 1.39 -21.59 30.18
N LEU A 639 2.06 -21.47 29.03
CA LEU A 639 1.36 -21.29 27.75
C LEU A 639 0.87 -22.63 27.23
N THR A 640 -0.45 -22.72 26.97
CA THR A 640 -1.05 -23.88 26.30
C THR A 640 -0.45 -24.07 24.90
N LEU A 641 -0.50 -25.29 24.35
CA LEU A 641 -0.01 -25.59 23.00
C LEU A 641 -0.54 -24.58 21.96
N THR A 642 -1.80 -24.15 22.11
CA THR A 642 -2.45 -23.14 21.28
C THR A 642 -1.80 -21.75 21.38
N GLN A 643 -1.38 -21.32 22.58
CA GLN A 643 -0.72 -20.03 22.77
C GLN A 643 0.72 -20.04 22.26
N ARG A 644 1.43 -21.18 22.39
CA ARG A 644 2.75 -21.38 21.78
C ARG A 644 2.65 -21.42 20.26
N VAL A 645 1.64 -22.10 19.71
CA VAL A 645 1.33 -22.09 18.28
C VAL A 645 0.97 -20.69 17.81
N VAL A 646 0.22 -19.87 18.55
CA VAL A 646 -0.08 -18.46 18.17
C VAL A 646 1.14 -17.55 18.27
N ALA A 647 2.05 -17.77 19.24
CA ALA A 647 3.30 -17.02 19.36
C ALA A 647 4.32 -17.43 18.27
N TYR A 648 4.34 -18.71 17.90
CA TYR A 648 5.15 -19.30 16.82
C TYR A 648 4.59 -18.92 15.44
N LEU A 649 3.26 -18.89 15.31
CA LEU A 649 2.52 -18.42 14.14
C LEU A 649 2.44 -16.90 14.04
N ARG A 650 2.89 -16.11 15.02
CA ARG A 650 2.85 -14.63 14.92
C ARG A 650 3.90 -14.08 13.95
N PRO A 651 5.18 -14.51 14.03
CA PRO A 651 6.18 -14.22 12.98
C PRO A 651 5.82 -14.92 11.67
N LEU A 652 5.26 -16.13 11.74
CA LEU A 652 4.74 -16.89 10.60
C LEU A 652 3.36 -16.38 10.13
N ALA A 653 2.76 -15.38 10.76
CA ALA A 653 1.60 -14.65 10.26
C ALA A 653 2.07 -13.33 9.66
N ALA A 654 3.21 -12.77 10.07
CA ALA A 654 3.90 -11.79 9.24
C ALA A 654 4.47 -12.43 7.95
N GLU A 655 4.82 -13.72 7.96
CA GLU A 655 5.28 -14.49 6.78
C GLU A 655 4.22 -15.44 6.18
N GLY A 656 3.08 -15.62 6.84
CA GLY A 656 1.91 -16.38 6.37
C GLY A 656 0.70 -15.50 6.09
N LEU A 657 0.83 -14.18 6.31
CA LEU A 657 -0.16 -13.21 5.86
C LEU A 657 -0.29 -13.29 4.34
N GLN A 658 0.81 -13.48 3.59
CA GLN A 658 0.77 -13.68 2.15
C GLN A 658 0.01 -14.94 1.74
N LEU A 659 0.08 -16.04 2.51
CA LEU A 659 -0.63 -17.27 2.17
C LEU A 659 -2.15 -17.12 2.39
N MET A 660 -2.56 -16.41 3.45
CA MET A 660 -3.97 -16.07 3.67
C MET A 660 -4.45 -14.96 2.73
N PHE A 661 -3.58 -14.02 2.34
CA PHE A 661 -3.86 -13.00 1.33
C PHE A 661 -4.01 -13.63 -0.05
N TYR A 662 -3.20 -14.63 -0.37
CA TYR A 662 -3.27 -15.46 -1.57
C TYR A 662 -4.53 -16.33 -1.60
N LEU A 663 -4.86 -17.02 -0.50
CA LEU A 663 -6.08 -17.83 -0.43
C LEU A 663 -7.35 -16.97 -0.45
N ARG A 664 -7.27 -15.74 0.06
CA ARG A 664 -8.34 -14.75 -0.05
C ARG A 664 -8.43 -14.12 -1.44
N LEU A 665 -7.32 -13.78 -2.08
CA LEU A 665 -7.30 -13.30 -3.47
C LEU A 665 -7.83 -14.38 -4.42
N MET A 666 -7.55 -15.66 -4.15
CA MET A 666 -8.11 -16.78 -4.90
C MET A 666 -9.60 -16.94 -4.66
N ARG A 667 -10.10 -16.62 -3.46
CA ARG A 667 -11.53 -16.62 -3.15
C ARG A 667 -12.24 -15.41 -3.79
N GLU A 668 -11.64 -14.23 -3.74
CA GLU A 668 -12.15 -12.99 -4.34
C GLU A 668 -12.04 -13.01 -5.86
N ARG A 669 -11.01 -13.64 -6.43
CA ARG A 669 -10.91 -13.91 -7.87
C ARG A 669 -11.94 -14.93 -8.32
N LYS A 670 -12.19 -15.97 -7.51
CA LYS A 670 -13.27 -16.93 -7.78
C LYS A 670 -14.65 -16.27 -7.68
N GLU A 671 -14.87 -15.39 -6.72
CA GLU A 671 -16.10 -14.59 -6.58
C GLU A 671 -16.23 -13.58 -7.74
N ALA A 672 -15.14 -12.98 -8.22
CA ALA A 672 -15.13 -12.11 -9.40
C ALA A 672 -15.32 -12.88 -10.71
N GLU A 673 -14.83 -14.13 -10.81
CA GLU A 673 -15.11 -15.04 -11.92
C GLU A 673 -16.57 -15.50 -11.90
N GLU A 674 -17.14 -15.75 -10.72
CA GLU A 674 -18.57 -16.04 -10.53
C GLU A 674 -19.44 -14.80 -10.81
N GLU A 675 -18.98 -13.60 -10.50
CA GLU A 675 -19.66 -12.34 -10.79
C GLU A 675 -19.59 -11.98 -12.28
N LEU A 676 -18.45 -12.24 -12.92
CA LEU A 676 -18.28 -12.17 -14.37
C LEU A 676 -19.14 -13.23 -15.08
N GLN A 677 -19.31 -14.42 -14.52
CA GLN A 677 -20.27 -15.41 -15.00
C GLN A 677 -21.72 -14.93 -14.83
N ARG A 678 -22.06 -14.33 -13.69
CA ARG A 678 -23.38 -13.70 -13.47
C ARG A 678 -23.61 -12.50 -14.40
N GLU A 679 -22.55 -11.83 -14.85
CA GLU A 679 -22.61 -10.74 -15.82
C GLU A 679 -22.66 -11.23 -17.28
N THR A 680 -22.06 -12.38 -17.56
CA THR A 680 -22.30 -13.15 -18.79
C THR A 680 -23.75 -13.62 -18.84
N GLU A 681 -24.30 -13.97 -17.68
CA GLU A 681 -25.71 -14.26 -17.42
C GLU A 681 -26.60 -13.02 -17.30
N ARG A 682 -26.03 -11.82 -17.18
CA ARG A 682 -26.76 -10.58 -17.51
C ARG A 682 -26.83 -10.45 -19.01
N ARG A 683 -25.85 -10.95 -19.75
CA ARG A 683 -25.84 -10.91 -21.20
C ARG A 683 -26.48 -12.10 -21.88
N ARG A 684 -27.21 -12.89 -21.10
CA ARG A 684 -28.64 -13.18 -21.24
C ARG A 684 -29.52 -12.02 -21.74
N VAL A 685 -29.03 -10.79 -21.82
CA VAL A 685 -29.46 -9.75 -22.77
C VAL A 685 -29.44 -10.26 -24.23
N GLU A 686 -28.63 -11.26 -24.59
CA GLU A 686 -28.70 -12.07 -25.81
C GLU A 686 -30.05 -12.79 -25.94
N ARG A 687 -30.75 -13.01 -24.84
CA ARG A 687 -32.13 -13.50 -24.84
C ARG A 687 -33.09 -12.46 -25.42
N ARG A 688 -32.76 -11.15 -25.38
CA ARG A 688 -33.42 -10.12 -26.21
C ARG A 688 -33.19 -10.35 -27.70
N ARG A 689 -32.07 -10.98 -28.07
CA ARG A 689 -31.77 -11.34 -29.45
C ARG A 689 -32.63 -12.52 -29.89
N GLN A 690 -32.80 -13.50 -29.03
CA GLN A 690 -33.68 -14.64 -29.30
C GLN A 690 -35.16 -14.27 -29.30
N GLU A 691 -35.58 -13.30 -28.49
CA GLU A 691 -36.93 -12.73 -28.57
C GLU A 691 -37.16 -12.01 -29.90
N ALA A 692 -36.15 -11.31 -30.44
CA ALA A 692 -36.22 -10.74 -31.79
C ALA A 692 -36.29 -11.83 -32.87
N GLU A 693 -35.55 -12.93 -32.71
CA GLU A 693 -35.58 -14.08 -33.61
C GLU A 693 -36.92 -14.83 -33.56
N TYR A 694 -37.53 -14.88 -32.38
CA TYR A 694 -38.86 -15.42 -32.16
C TYR A 694 -39.94 -14.58 -32.85
N VAL A 695 -39.84 -13.25 -32.77
CA VAL A 695 -40.71 -12.32 -33.51
C VAL A 695 -40.54 -12.49 -35.01
N ARG A 696 -39.30 -12.68 -35.49
CA ARG A 696 -39.03 -12.96 -36.91
C ARG A 696 -39.63 -14.30 -37.35
N ARG A 697 -39.51 -15.36 -36.55
CA ARG A 697 -40.16 -16.65 -36.83
C ARG A 697 -41.68 -16.55 -36.87
N GLU A 698 -42.29 -15.76 -36.00
CA GLU A 698 -43.74 -15.50 -36.08
C GLU A 698 -44.11 -14.77 -37.37
N GLN A 699 -43.30 -13.83 -37.84
CA GLN A 699 -43.51 -13.17 -39.13
C GLN A 699 -43.34 -14.15 -40.31
N GLU A 700 -42.39 -15.08 -40.25
CA GLU A 700 -42.18 -16.12 -41.26
C GLU A 700 -43.36 -17.13 -41.27
N ILE A 701 -43.87 -17.51 -40.10
CA ILE A 701 -45.07 -18.36 -39.97
C ILE A 701 -46.31 -17.62 -40.50
N LEU A 702 -46.45 -16.33 -40.20
CA LEU A 702 -47.53 -15.49 -40.71
C LEU A 702 -47.45 -15.37 -42.24
N ALA A 703 -46.25 -15.21 -42.80
CA ALA A 703 -46.03 -15.18 -44.24
C ALA A 703 -46.34 -16.53 -44.90
N ALA A 704 -45.99 -17.65 -44.25
CA ALA A 704 -46.34 -18.99 -44.72
C ALA A 704 -47.86 -19.25 -44.69
N LEU A 705 -48.55 -18.81 -43.63
CA LEU A 705 -50.01 -18.83 -43.53
C LEU A 705 -50.67 -17.99 -44.63
N ILE A 706 -50.15 -16.78 -44.88
CA ILE A 706 -50.62 -15.92 -45.99
C ILE A 706 -50.38 -16.60 -47.34
N ALA A 707 -49.25 -17.31 -47.53
CA ALA A 707 -48.97 -18.05 -48.74
C ALA A 707 -49.90 -19.27 -48.93
N GLU A 708 -50.26 -19.96 -47.84
CA GLU A 708 -51.24 -21.04 -47.84
C GLU A 708 -52.66 -20.54 -48.11
N VAL A 709 -53.06 -19.41 -47.52
CA VAL A 709 -54.34 -18.75 -47.83
C VAL A 709 -54.39 -18.36 -49.30
N ARG A 710 -53.32 -17.80 -49.86
CA ARG A 710 -53.23 -17.52 -51.31
C ARG A 710 -53.23 -18.79 -52.17
N ALA A 711 -52.69 -19.90 -51.67
CA ALA A 711 -52.76 -21.19 -52.36
C ALA A 711 -54.18 -21.77 -52.33
N LEU A 712 -54.91 -21.61 -51.22
CA LEU A 712 -56.33 -21.92 -51.09
C LEU A 712 -57.16 -21.03 -52.01
N GLU A 713 -56.93 -19.73 -52.07
CA GLU A 713 -57.59 -18.82 -53.02
C GLU A 713 -57.38 -19.25 -54.47
N ARG A 714 -56.16 -19.66 -54.85
CA ARG A 714 -55.88 -20.21 -56.19
C ARG A 714 -56.61 -21.52 -56.44
N THR A 715 -56.77 -22.36 -55.42
CA THR A 715 -57.51 -23.63 -55.51
C THR A 715 -59.00 -23.39 -55.63
N VAL A 716 -59.54 -22.43 -54.87
CA VAL A 716 -60.92 -21.96 -54.97
C VAL A 716 -61.18 -21.39 -56.36
N ARG A 717 -60.30 -20.53 -56.91
CA ARG A 717 -60.43 -20.03 -58.28
C ARG A 717 -60.39 -21.16 -59.32
N ARG A 718 -59.53 -22.17 -59.13
CA ARG A 718 -59.46 -23.34 -60.02
C ARG A 718 -60.72 -24.20 -59.96
N LEU A 719 -61.33 -24.30 -58.77
CA LEU A 719 -62.63 -24.94 -58.54
C LEU A 719 -63.77 -24.10 -59.12
N GLU A 720 -63.72 -22.77 -59.04
CA GLU A 720 -64.65 -21.86 -59.71
C GLU A 720 -64.58 -22.02 -61.23
N ASP A 721 -63.38 -22.18 -61.80
CA ASP A 721 -63.17 -22.46 -63.23
C ASP A 721 -63.64 -23.87 -63.64
N GLU A 722 -63.54 -24.88 -62.75
CA GLU A 722 -64.15 -26.20 -62.97
C GLU A 722 -65.67 -26.15 -62.84
N VAL A 723 -66.21 -25.42 -61.87
CA VAL A 723 -67.65 -25.19 -61.70
C VAL A 723 -68.22 -24.43 -62.88
N ARG A 724 -67.50 -23.45 -63.43
CA ARG A 724 -67.90 -22.73 -64.64
C ARG A 724 -67.92 -23.65 -65.86
N ARG A 725 -66.89 -24.49 -66.04
CA ARG A 725 -66.88 -25.55 -67.08
C ARG A 725 -67.98 -26.60 -66.89
N HIS A 726 -68.37 -26.88 -65.65
CA HIS A 726 -69.48 -27.77 -65.32
C HIS A 726 -70.86 -27.11 -65.51
N ALA A 727 -70.98 -25.80 -65.33
CA ALA A 727 -72.16 -25.01 -65.67
C ALA A 727 -72.37 -24.98 -67.18
N ASP A 728 -71.31 -24.74 -67.97
CA ASP A 728 -71.36 -24.81 -69.44
C ASP A 728 -71.79 -26.21 -69.92
N PHE A 729 -71.37 -27.28 -69.22
CA PHE A 729 -71.80 -28.65 -69.49
C PHE A 729 -73.25 -28.93 -69.05
N ALA A 730 -73.72 -28.31 -67.96
CA ALA A 730 -75.11 -28.42 -67.49
C ALA A 730 -76.06 -27.69 -68.44
N ASP A 731 -75.67 -26.54 -68.99
CA ASP A 731 -76.43 -25.82 -70.01
C ASP A 731 -76.53 -26.62 -71.31
N ALA A 732 -75.44 -27.27 -71.75
CA ALA A 732 -75.45 -28.21 -72.87
C ALA A 732 -76.29 -29.48 -72.62
N LEU A 733 -76.36 -29.96 -71.36
CA LEU A 733 -77.19 -31.10 -70.97
C LEU A 733 -78.67 -30.72 -70.91
N THR A 734 -78.99 -29.50 -70.48
CA THR A 734 -80.36 -28.95 -70.43
C THR A 734 -80.93 -28.83 -71.85
N ALA A 735 -80.13 -28.31 -72.80
CA ALA A 735 -80.48 -28.31 -74.22
C ALA A 735 -80.70 -29.72 -74.81
N ARG A 736 -80.01 -30.74 -74.29
CA ARG A 736 -80.18 -32.15 -74.70
C ARG A 736 -81.42 -32.80 -74.06
N VAL A 737 -81.79 -32.42 -72.84
CA VAL A 737 -83.04 -32.84 -72.16
C VAL A 737 -84.26 -32.23 -72.84
N ASP A 738 -84.16 -30.97 -73.29
CA ASP A 738 -85.22 -30.32 -74.06
C ASP A 738 -85.40 -30.96 -75.45
N ALA A 739 -84.31 -31.37 -76.10
CA ALA A 739 -84.35 -32.16 -77.34
C ALA A 739 -84.95 -33.57 -77.16
N LEU A 740 -84.70 -34.23 -76.02
CA LEU A 740 -85.31 -35.53 -75.68
C LEU A 740 -86.79 -35.40 -75.33
N ARG A 741 -87.21 -34.30 -74.67
CA ARG A 741 -88.64 -33.97 -74.46
C ARG A 741 -89.38 -33.76 -75.78
N ALA A 742 -88.72 -33.20 -76.79
CA ALA A 742 -89.30 -33.03 -78.13
C ALA A 742 -89.48 -34.35 -78.91
N SER A 743 -88.63 -35.37 -78.70
CA SER A 743 -88.75 -36.68 -79.35
C SER A 743 -89.71 -37.66 -78.65
N LEU A 744 -90.30 -37.27 -77.52
CA LEU A 744 -91.19 -38.10 -76.69
C LEU A 744 -92.66 -38.10 -77.18
N VAL A 745 -92.95 -37.47 -78.32
CA VAL A 745 -94.31 -37.29 -78.88
C VAL A 745 -94.79 -38.48 -79.74
N GLU A 746 -93.90 -39.39 -80.16
CA GLU A 746 -94.24 -40.52 -81.05
C GLU A 746 -93.69 -41.88 -80.58
N SER A 747 -93.54 -42.10 -79.27
CA SER A 747 -92.96 -43.34 -78.69
C SER A 747 -93.98 -44.15 -77.88
N SER A 748 -93.82 -45.49 -77.86
CA SER A 748 -94.74 -46.41 -77.16
C SER A 748 -94.73 -46.23 -75.63
N GLU A 749 -95.86 -46.50 -74.96
CA GLU A 749 -96.09 -46.17 -73.53
C GLU A 749 -95.02 -46.76 -72.58
N ALA A 750 -94.45 -47.93 -72.90
CA ALA A 750 -93.37 -48.53 -72.12
C ALA A 750 -92.05 -47.75 -72.22
N GLU A 751 -91.79 -47.17 -73.39
CA GLU A 751 -90.59 -46.39 -73.70
C GLU A 751 -90.67 -44.99 -73.08
N VAL A 752 -91.89 -44.43 -73.02
CA VAL A 752 -92.23 -43.22 -72.26
C VAL A 752 -91.92 -43.41 -70.77
N ARG A 753 -92.30 -44.54 -70.16
CA ARG A 753 -92.00 -44.81 -68.74
C ARG A 753 -90.50 -44.95 -68.47
N LEU A 754 -89.76 -45.59 -69.37
CA LEU A 754 -88.30 -45.73 -69.24
C LEU A 754 -87.58 -44.38 -69.39
N GLN A 755 -88.03 -43.54 -70.33
CA GLN A 755 -87.50 -42.19 -70.55
C GLN A 755 -87.88 -41.23 -69.42
N ALA A 756 -89.08 -41.31 -68.87
CA ALA A 756 -89.50 -40.57 -67.68
C ALA A 756 -88.58 -40.88 -66.48
N THR A 757 -88.27 -42.16 -66.28
CA THR A 757 -87.33 -42.59 -65.22
C THR A 757 -85.92 -42.02 -65.42
N ARG A 758 -85.45 -41.88 -66.68
CA ARG A 758 -84.17 -41.23 -67.01
C ARG A 758 -84.20 -39.72 -66.75
N ILE A 759 -85.31 -39.07 -67.08
CA ILE A 759 -85.53 -37.64 -66.82
C ILE A 759 -85.55 -37.39 -65.32
N ASP A 760 -86.25 -38.22 -64.53
CA ASP A 760 -86.27 -38.12 -63.07
C ASP A 760 -84.88 -38.34 -62.46
N ALA A 761 -84.09 -39.27 -63.00
CA ALA A 761 -82.71 -39.49 -62.57
C ALA A 761 -81.80 -38.29 -62.88
N LEU A 762 -82.00 -37.61 -64.02
CA LEU A 762 -81.29 -36.38 -64.40
C LEU A 762 -81.73 -35.19 -63.55
N HIS A 763 -83.03 -35.09 -63.24
CA HIS A 763 -83.58 -34.05 -62.38
C HIS A 763 -83.05 -34.20 -60.94
N ALA A 764 -83.00 -35.44 -60.42
CA ALA A 764 -82.37 -35.78 -59.15
C ALA A 764 -80.85 -35.53 -59.13
N TRP A 765 -80.19 -35.49 -60.30
CA TRP A 765 -78.79 -35.10 -60.41
C TRP A 765 -78.61 -33.59 -60.37
N LEU A 766 -79.50 -32.83 -61.03
CA LEU A 766 -79.52 -31.36 -60.99
C LEU A 766 -79.83 -30.83 -59.58
N LEU A 767 -80.77 -31.46 -58.87
CA LEU A 767 -81.06 -31.17 -57.46
C LEU A 767 -79.83 -31.41 -56.58
N ARG A 768 -79.16 -32.56 -56.73
CA ARG A 768 -77.90 -32.86 -56.01
C ARG A 768 -76.75 -31.92 -56.36
N TRP A 769 -76.71 -31.41 -57.59
CA TRP A 769 -75.74 -30.37 -57.98
C TRP A 769 -76.05 -29.03 -57.31
N SER A 770 -77.33 -28.66 -57.20
CA SER A 770 -77.75 -27.45 -56.48
C SER A 770 -77.45 -27.52 -54.98
N GLU A 771 -77.61 -28.71 -54.36
CA GLU A 771 -77.22 -28.98 -52.98
C GLU A 771 -75.70 -28.90 -52.77
N ALA A 772 -74.91 -29.47 -53.69
CA ALA A 772 -73.46 -29.36 -53.66
C ALA A 772 -72.98 -27.90 -53.81
N LYS A 773 -73.65 -27.12 -54.67
CA LYS A 773 -73.39 -25.68 -54.84
C LYS A 773 -73.71 -24.89 -53.57
N ALA A 774 -74.82 -25.19 -52.90
CA ALA A 774 -75.18 -24.56 -51.63
C ALA A 774 -74.22 -24.95 -50.50
N SER A 775 -73.77 -26.22 -50.45
CA SER A 775 -72.76 -26.68 -49.50
C SER A 775 -71.42 -25.95 -49.69
N LEU A 776 -70.99 -25.74 -50.94
CA LEU A 776 -69.78 -24.98 -51.26
C LEU A 776 -69.88 -23.51 -50.81
N GLN A 777 -71.04 -22.88 -50.99
CA GLN A 777 -71.31 -21.52 -50.54
C GLN A 777 -71.35 -21.40 -49.00
N ALA A 778 -71.86 -22.43 -48.31
CA ALA A 778 -71.82 -22.51 -46.85
C ALA A 778 -70.38 -22.63 -46.33
N THR A 779 -69.54 -23.47 -46.95
CA THR A 779 -68.11 -23.59 -46.62
C THR A 779 -67.36 -22.27 -46.83
N GLN A 780 -67.74 -21.50 -47.85
CA GLN A 780 -67.16 -20.18 -48.11
C GLN A 780 -67.56 -19.14 -47.04
N ALA A 781 -68.80 -19.19 -46.56
CA ALA A 781 -69.28 -18.32 -45.48
C ALA A 781 -68.62 -18.65 -44.12
N GLU A 782 -68.38 -19.92 -43.82
CA GLU A 782 -67.68 -20.38 -42.61
C GLU A 782 -66.20 -20.00 -42.63
N ALA A 783 -65.53 -20.08 -43.77
CA ALA A 783 -64.15 -19.63 -43.92
C ALA A 783 -63.99 -18.12 -43.64
N LEU A 784 -64.96 -17.30 -44.09
CA LEU A 784 -65.04 -15.87 -43.81
C LEU A 784 -65.38 -15.57 -42.34
N ALA A 785 -66.17 -16.41 -41.68
CA ALA A 785 -66.45 -16.29 -40.25
C ALA A 785 -65.20 -16.59 -39.40
N LEU A 786 -64.44 -17.62 -39.78
CA LEU A 786 -63.18 -18.01 -39.14
C LEU A 786 -62.11 -16.91 -39.27
N GLU A 787 -62.02 -16.27 -40.44
CA GLU A 787 -61.13 -15.13 -40.67
C GLU A 787 -61.47 -13.95 -39.72
N ARG A 788 -62.76 -13.65 -39.55
CA ARG A 788 -63.24 -12.60 -38.65
C ARG A 788 -62.99 -12.93 -37.17
N GLU A 789 -63.16 -14.19 -36.78
CA GLU A 789 -62.89 -14.66 -35.43
C GLU A 789 -61.40 -14.58 -35.11
N MET A 790 -60.53 -15.03 -36.02
CA MET A 790 -59.06 -14.94 -35.90
C MET A 790 -58.59 -13.49 -35.75
N LEU A 791 -59.17 -12.55 -36.51
CA LEU A 791 -58.87 -11.11 -36.40
C LEU A 791 -59.38 -10.50 -35.08
N SER A 792 -60.50 -10.98 -34.54
CA SER A 792 -61.05 -10.54 -33.24
C SER A 792 -60.20 -11.04 -32.06
N GLU A 793 -59.71 -12.28 -32.17
CA GLU A 793 -58.83 -12.95 -31.22
C GLU A 793 -57.44 -12.26 -31.18
N GLN A 794 -56.94 -11.83 -32.33
CA GLN A 794 -55.73 -11.02 -32.47
C GLN A 794 -55.83 -9.69 -31.70
N ARG A 795 -56.99 -9.02 -31.75
CA ARG A 795 -57.22 -7.75 -31.03
C ARG A 795 -57.31 -7.93 -29.52
N ARG A 796 -57.85 -9.06 -29.04
CA ARG A 796 -57.92 -9.38 -27.59
C ARG A 796 -56.57 -9.76 -26.98
N ARG A 797 -55.65 -10.33 -27.76
CA ARG A 797 -54.36 -10.92 -27.28
C ARG A 797 -53.21 -9.93 -27.11
N PHE A 798 -53.39 -8.64 -27.39
CA PHE A 798 -52.36 -7.63 -27.11
C PHE A 798 -52.24 -7.25 -25.62
N SER A 799 -53.08 -7.80 -24.73
CA SER A 799 -52.96 -7.63 -23.27
C SER A 799 -52.58 -8.95 -22.57
N HIS A 800 -51.31 -9.06 -22.17
CA HIS A 800 -50.73 -9.97 -21.18
C HIS A 800 -50.25 -11.39 -21.56
N THR A 801 -49.06 -11.64 -21.03
CA THR A 801 -48.06 -12.68 -21.25
C THR A 801 -48.31 -13.98 -20.48
N ASP A 802 -48.34 -15.13 -21.17
CA ASP A 802 -47.95 -16.42 -20.59
C ASP A 802 -47.58 -17.45 -21.69
N ARG A 803 -46.36 -18.00 -21.62
CA ARG A 803 -45.75 -18.87 -22.65
C ARG A 803 -46.34 -20.28 -22.65
N GLY A 804 -46.85 -20.76 -21.50
CA GLY A 804 -47.50 -22.07 -21.37
C GLY A 804 -48.84 -22.12 -22.11
N ARG A 805 -49.64 -21.06 -22.00
CA ARG A 805 -50.92 -20.91 -22.72
C ARG A 805 -50.74 -20.72 -24.22
N ARG A 806 -49.65 -20.08 -24.67
CA ARG A 806 -49.32 -19.89 -26.10
C ARG A 806 -49.08 -21.22 -26.82
N THR A 807 -48.44 -22.18 -26.15
CA THR A 807 -48.22 -23.54 -26.67
C THR A 807 -49.52 -24.35 -26.70
N ALA A 808 -50.36 -24.21 -25.67
CA ALA A 808 -51.69 -24.84 -25.63
C ALA A 808 -52.63 -24.30 -26.71
N LEU A 809 -52.58 -22.99 -27.02
CA LEU A 809 -53.38 -22.35 -28.07
C LEU A 809 -52.87 -22.67 -29.48
N LEU A 810 -51.55 -22.79 -29.69
CA LEU A 810 -50.97 -23.28 -30.95
C LEU A 810 -51.35 -24.74 -31.20
N MET A 811 -51.29 -25.59 -30.15
CA MET A 811 -51.76 -26.97 -30.22
C MET A 811 -53.27 -27.06 -30.46
N ALA A 812 -54.07 -26.19 -29.85
CA ALA A 812 -55.53 -26.14 -30.07
C ALA A 812 -55.87 -25.64 -31.49
N GLY A 813 -55.17 -24.63 -32.01
CA GLY A 813 -55.31 -24.15 -33.38
C GLY A 813 -54.85 -25.19 -34.41
N GLN A 814 -53.76 -25.92 -34.14
CA GLN A 814 -53.34 -27.06 -34.97
C GLN A 814 -54.35 -28.20 -34.91
N ARG A 815 -54.94 -28.49 -33.74
CA ARG A 815 -56.01 -29.49 -33.61
C ARG A 815 -57.27 -29.09 -34.36
N LEU A 816 -57.68 -27.82 -34.32
CA LEU A 816 -58.82 -27.30 -35.08
C LEU A 816 -58.55 -27.31 -36.59
N VAL A 817 -57.35 -26.90 -37.02
CA VAL A 817 -56.96 -26.98 -38.44
C VAL A 817 -56.86 -28.43 -38.91
N GLU A 818 -56.37 -29.35 -38.08
CA GLU A 818 -56.38 -30.78 -38.43
C GLU A 818 -57.77 -31.41 -38.32
N GLU A 819 -58.66 -30.94 -37.43
CA GLU A 819 -60.06 -31.35 -37.39
C GLU A 819 -60.82 -30.85 -38.61
N GLU A 820 -60.58 -29.62 -39.07
CA GLU A 820 -61.17 -29.08 -40.28
C GLU A 820 -60.55 -29.68 -41.54
N LYS A 821 -59.24 -29.97 -41.55
CA LYS A 821 -58.66 -30.84 -42.60
C LYS A 821 -59.23 -32.24 -42.54
N ARG A 822 -59.58 -32.77 -41.36
CA ARG A 822 -60.23 -34.07 -41.22
C ARG A 822 -61.67 -34.00 -41.72
N ARG A 823 -62.43 -32.96 -41.41
CA ARG A 823 -63.80 -32.70 -41.91
C ARG A 823 -63.80 -32.42 -43.41
N ALA A 824 -62.91 -31.61 -43.94
CA ALA A 824 -62.71 -31.42 -45.37
C ALA A 824 -62.21 -32.69 -46.05
N ARG A 825 -61.38 -33.53 -45.40
CA ARG A 825 -61.00 -34.85 -45.91
C ARG A 825 -62.14 -35.87 -45.79
N GLU A 826 -63.04 -35.74 -44.82
CA GLU A 826 -64.23 -36.58 -44.62
C GLU A 826 -65.32 -36.18 -45.60
N ALA A 827 -65.63 -34.90 -45.75
CA ALA A 827 -66.47 -34.33 -46.80
C ALA A 827 -65.88 -34.62 -48.20
N TRP A 828 -64.56 -34.51 -48.39
CA TRP A 828 -63.90 -34.96 -49.61
C TRP A 828 -63.93 -36.48 -49.74
N LYS A 829 -63.89 -37.28 -48.67
CA LYS A 829 -64.04 -38.74 -48.74
C LYS A 829 -65.48 -39.15 -49.03
N GLU A 830 -66.46 -38.40 -48.55
CA GLU A 830 -67.89 -38.55 -48.80
C GLU A 830 -68.20 -38.14 -50.24
N GLU A 831 -67.64 -37.03 -50.69
CA GLU A 831 -67.66 -36.58 -52.07
C GLU A 831 -66.85 -37.51 -52.97
N LYS A 832 -65.75 -38.11 -52.50
CA LYS A 832 -64.97 -39.15 -53.21
C LYS A 832 -65.67 -40.51 -53.21
N ARG A 833 -66.52 -40.83 -52.22
CA ARG A 833 -67.46 -41.97 -52.23
C ARG A 833 -68.59 -41.71 -53.22
N ASN A 834 -69.12 -40.48 -53.28
CA ASN A 834 -70.09 -40.04 -54.28
C ASN A 834 -69.45 -39.91 -55.69
N LEU A 835 -68.16 -39.59 -55.78
CA LEU A 835 -67.35 -39.59 -57.00
C LEU A 835 -66.90 -40.99 -57.40
N ALA A 836 -66.81 -41.95 -56.47
CA ALA A 836 -66.58 -43.37 -56.76
C ALA A 836 -67.84 -43.99 -57.39
N VAL A 837 -69.04 -43.53 -57.02
CA VAL A 837 -70.27 -43.78 -57.78
C VAL A 837 -70.18 -43.13 -59.18
N ARG A 838 -69.67 -41.89 -59.31
CA ARG A 838 -69.46 -41.25 -60.63
C ARG A 838 -68.36 -41.90 -61.48
N LYS A 839 -67.34 -42.54 -60.92
CA LYS A 839 -66.31 -43.30 -61.66
C LYS A 839 -66.86 -44.64 -62.17
N SER A 840 -67.74 -45.28 -61.40
CA SER A 840 -68.53 -46.45 -61.86
C SER A 840 -69.49 -46.06 -62.99
N TRP A 841 -70.05 -44.85 -62.98
CA TRP A 841 -70.91 -44.35 -64.04
C TRP A 841 -70.15 -43.83 -65.28
N ARG A 842 -68.99 -43.17 -65.14
CA ARG A 842 -68.12 -42.83 -66.30
C ARG A 842 -67.61 -44.08 -67.02
N ASN A 843 -67.31 -45.15 -66.28
CA ASN A 843 -66.90 -46.42 -66.88
C ASN A 843 -68.09 -47.18 -67.48
N ARG A 844 -69.28 -47.16 -66.85
CA ARG A 844 -70.53 -47.68 -67.48
C ARG A 844 -70.96 -46.86 -68.71
N PHE A 845 -70.70 -45.56 -68.75
CA PHE A 845 -71.01 -44.70 -69.89
C PHE A 845 -70.02 -44.86 -71.06
N LYS A 846 -68.73 -45.11 -70.75
CA LYS A 846 -67.76 -45.57 -71.76
C LYS A 846 -68.06 -46.98 -72.27
N ALA A 847 -68.54 -47.88 -71.40
CA ALA A 847 -68.96 -49.23 -71.79
C ALA A 847 -70.27 -49.23 -72.61
N TRP A 848 -71.21 -48.33 -72.31
CA TRP A 848 -72.47 -48.23 -73.07
C TRP A 848 -72.27 -47.61 -74.45
N ARG A 849 -71.46 -46.55 -74.60
CA ARG A 849 -71.05 -46.02 -75.92
C ARG A 849 -70.27 -47.04 -76.78
N ALA A 850 -69.70 -48.07 -76.16
CA ALA A 850 -69.02 -49.15 -76.86
C ALA A 850 -69.98 -50.27 -77.29
N PHE A 851 -71.15 -50.41 -76.65
CA PHE A 851 -72.20 -51.38 -77.04
C PHE A 851 -72.98 -50.89 -78.27
N ASP A 852 -73.15 -49.57 -78.41
CA ASP A 852 -73.80 -48.89 -79.56
C ASP A 852 -73.00 -48.96 -80.89
N ARG A 853 -71.89 -49.70 -80.94
CA ARG A 853 -71.01 -49.82 -82.13
C ARG A 853 -70.82 -51.24 -82.67
N LYS A 854 -71.50 -52.26 -82.12
CA LYS A 854 -71.54 -53.61 -82.68
C LYS A 854 -73.00 -54.06 -82.76
N GLY A 855 -73.61 -53.91 -83.94
CA GLY A 855 -75.01 -54.27 -84.17
C GLY A 855 -75.28 -55.77 -84.05
N THR A 856 -76.04 -56.12 -83.01
CA THR A 856 -77.02 -57.22 -82.89
C THR A 856 -77.99 -56.83 -81.79
#